data_AF-A0A923V8W6-F1
#
_entry.id   AF-A0A923V8W6-F1
#
_cell.length_a   1.000
_cell.length_b   1.000
_cell.length_c   1.000
_cell.angle_alpha   90.00
_cell.angle_beta   90.00
_cell.angle_gamma   90.00
#
_symmetry.space_group_name_H-M   'P 1'
#
loop_
_entity.id
_entity.type
_entity.pdbx_description
1 polymer ?
#
loop_
_entity_poly.entity_id
_entity_poly.type
_entity_poly.pdbx_seq_one_letter_code
_entity_poly.pdbx_strand_id
1 'polypeptide(L)'
;MKFILQLFLIFIFVGCAPKLQEPAYKNTAVDLGPKNKDRDLLAENANAFADSNFTKQNLTQAEDVKSRLQQTEAMFDLASINSDHDWSLKANSQFSDLQKKLNTKKIKADQSIYMDLVYKQIKPQVDNTLNDVDNQISENSNQIIEMIRAQKKNLNQAAGKTQFKEKLAVANTFLNSITAEVSAMNLLPEFKQIFLEQLKNESKRLLTEANNFDEKLTQSNSLIASLNAISEFVKASEIELSAEDQTNLSKGQNLAAVLNSVNNPETALQAVAIVWSLLDAEQKIEYFKSANEDLYKFFVDKSESDVQCLAEKNCDGLKTKLILNMGVYPAIEKFGVDKISALINQSGRDYVLARVNTVAADSVPKIGETVTSKILISVKQKKSELSTLKNNFRDHLSEGFEDFLKLNKIASVENFILDKNDSNMDLETQTLYIRNKLKQLPYLTDSSDLIKSQFELIEGALHLPLFSKEPEQKSKTIQEDLDQILVHPTARQYLDSTASNNSEIKLNQQSEILLTMADYVDQLADWKNSSFDKNLSAVEAKDILKQLNADSSHRLFFAKYDLLPLVLSVASQTLKLMQGSDSLIVLIDNYGGLLPVQSIDNSSTPVALAAATDLKNGFRKENIKSRDLCRFQLSILQFYRATEAIENTQSELLKKLDADGNSSLNDLVKARKSLHLLIVALGNYLSSQLVQSNGLVAKEMSLVAGEFLSNDFDLVDQTLAIETLVKTYEATKIDVYRWTALDIFYSLNKNMYSFPKRFYKNNSSDLLDNNVEVTTALVTYKNLSTLKPYLNKKSQLQLEAIYQAWIQ
;
A
#
# COMPACT_ATOMS: atom_id res chain seq x y z
N MET A 1 35.17 6.07 -37.20
CA MET A 1 36.20 5.02 -37.39
C MET A 1 37.65 5.51 -37.50
N LYS A 2 37.93 6.82 -37.70
CA LYS A 2 39.31 7.38 -37.61
C LYS A 2 39.76 7.80 -36.19
N PHE A 3 38.85 7.79 -35.21
CA PHE A 3 39.13 8.16 -33.81
C PHE A 3 39.75 7.01 -32.99
N ILE A 4 39.47 5.75 -33.36
CA ILE A 4 39.99 4.56 -32.68
C ILE A 4 41.46 4.28 -33.08
N LEU A 5 41.90 4.76 -34.25
CA LEU A 5 43.29 4.65 -34.71
C LEU A 5 44.21 5.74 -34.11
N GLN A 6 43.66 6.85 -33.62
CA GLN A 6 44.41 7.88 -32.89
C GLN A 6 44.64 7.53 -31.41
N LEU A 7 43.76 6.73 -30.79
CA LEU A 7 43.95 6.21 -29.44
C LEU A 7 44.99 5.08 -29.36
N PHE A 8 45.17 4.31 -30.44
CA PHE A 8 46.19 3.26 -30.51
C PHE A 8 47.62 3.80 -30.72
N LEU A 9 47.76 5.02 -31.26
CA LEU A 9 49.05 5.70 -31.44
C LEU A 9 49.59 6.38 -30.18
N ILE A 10 48.79 6.50 -29.11
CA ILE A 10 49.21 7.02 -27.80
C ILE A 10 49.86 5.92 -26.94
N PHE A 11 49.61 4.63 -27.25
CA PHE A 11 50.21 3.50 -26.53
C PHE A 11 51.61 3.08 -27.00
N ILE A 12 52.17 3.70 -28.06
CA ILE A 12 53.51 3.37 -28.60
C ILE A 12 54.60 4.41 -28.23
N PHE A 13 54.26 5.46 -27.45
CA PHE A 13 55.25 6.46 -26.98
C PHE A 13 55.55 6.43 -25.47
N VAL A 14 55.28 5.33 -24.77
CA VAL A 14 55.85 5.09 -23.41
C VAL A 14 57.21 4.41 -23.55
N GLY A 15 58.16 5.14 -24.11
CA GLY A 15 59.50 4.64 -24.39
C GLY A 15 60.52 5.76 -24.56
N CYS A 16 60.37 6.86 -23.81
CA CYS A 16 61.39 7.88 -23.53
C CYS A 16 60.78 8.99 -22.66
N ALA A 17 60.51 8.72 -21.38
CA ALA A 17 60.32 9.77 -20.39
C ALA A 17 61.60 9.86 -19.53
N PRO A 18 62.18 11.06 -19.33
CA PRO A 18 63.40 11.23 -18.56
C PRO A 18 63.17 10.78 -17.12
N LYS A 19 64.17 10.10 -16.53
CA LYS A 19 64.19 9.71 -15.11
C LYS A 19 63.75 10.89 -14.25
N LEU A 20 62.60 10.77 -13.60
CA LEU A 20 62.25 11.54 -12.41
C LEU A 20 63.39 11.34 -11.41
N GLN A 21 64.14 12.39 -11.13
CA GLN A 21 65.00 12.42 -9.95
C GLN A 21 64.10 12.30 -8.73
N GLU A 22 64.18 11.17 -8.04
CA GLU A 22 63.56 10.99 -6.73
C GLU A 22 64.05 12.12 -5.81
N PRO A 23 63.15 12.89 -5.18
CA PRO A 23 63.57 13.78 -4.10
C PRO A 23 64.23 12.92 -3.02
N ALA A 24 65.45 13.28 -2.66
CA ALA A 24 66.20 12.63 -1.60
C ALA A 24 65.52 12.87 -0.24
N TYR A 25 64.51 12.05 0.09
CA TYR A 25 64.07 11.90 1.46
C TYR A 25 65.19 11.15 2.20
N LYS A 26 65.88 11.85 3.11
CA LYS A 26 66.67 11.17 4.14
C LYS A 26 65.73 10.16 4.81
N ASN A 27 65.99 8.87 4.60
CA ASN A 27 65.43 7.78 5.40
C ASN A 27 65.92 7.92 6.84
N THR A 28 65.34 8.85 7.60
CA THR A 28 65.06 8.58 9.00
C THR A 28 63.92 7.58 8.96
N ALA A 29 64.15 6.35 9.41
CA ALA A 29 63.07 5.43 9.72
C ALA A 29 62.08 6.19 10.61
N VAL A 30 60.98 6.66 10.01
CA VAL A 30 59.94 7.33 10.76
C VAL A 30 59.34 6.20 11.58
N ASP A 31 59.51 6.28 12.90
CA ASP A 31 58.76 5.43 13.81
C ASP A 31 57.30 5.81 13.62
N LEU A 32 56.61 5.03 12.80
CA LEU A 32 55.22 5.25 12.48
C LEU A 32 54.31 4.75 13.62
N GLY A 33 54.86 4.04 14.63
CA GLY A 33 54.10 3.56 15.78
C GLY A 33 53.53 4.68 16.67
N PRO A 34 52.72 4.30 17.68
CA PRO A 34 52.21 5.25 18.66
C PRO A 34 53.38 5.97 19.34
N LYS A 35 53.33 7.30 19.35
CA LYS A 35 54.36 8.18 19.91
C LYS A 35 54.30 8.23 21.44
N ASN A 36 53.13 7.97 22.02
CA ASN A 36 52.91 7.94 23.45
C ASN A 36 52.92 6.51 23.98
N LYS A 37 53.39 6.34 25.22
CA LYS A 37 53.30 5.07 25.95
C LYS A 37 52.11 5.10 26.89
N ASP A 38 51.50 3.93 27.06
CA ASP A 38 50.41 3.74 28.01
C ASP A 38 50.80 4.14 29.43
N ARG A 39 49.92 4.90 30.09
CA ARG A 39 50.09 5.32 31.49
C ARG A 39 49.46 4.28 32.40
N ASP A 40 50.20 3.80 33.39
CA ASP A 40 49.68 2.80 34.31
C ASP A 40 48.81 3.38 35.43
N LEU A 41 47.54 3.69 35.13
CA LEU A 41 46.60 4.22 36.11
C LEU A 41 46.36 3.25 37.29
N LEU A 42 46.36 1.93 37.02
CA LEU A 42 46.12 0.91 38.05
C LEU A 42 47.32 0.78 39.02
N ALA A 43 48.56 0.86 38.52
CA ALA A 43 49.74 0.84 39.39
C ALA A 43 49.98 2.16 40.11
N GLU A 44 49.70 3.31 39.47
CA GLU A 44 49.91 4.62 40.08
C GLU A 44 48.97 4.88 41.27
N ASN A 45 47.78 4.27 41.30
CA ASN A 45 46.83 4.48 42.39
C ASN A 45 45.92 3.26 42.64
N ALA A 46 46.52 2.11 42.95
CA ALA A 46 45.79 0.86 43.19
C ALA A 46 44.71 0.99 44.29
N ASN A 47 44.97 1.79 45.33
CA ASN A 47 44.01 2.03 46.42
C ASN A 47 42.76 2.79 45.92
N ALA A 48 42.92 3.72 44.99
CA ALA A 48 41.78 4.43 44.40
C ALA A 48 40.93 3.55 43.49
N PHE A 49 41.39 2.39 43.02
CA PHE A 49 40.52 1.46 42.29
C PHE A 49 39.96 0.35 43.20
N ALA A 50 40.57 0.10 44.36
CA ALA A 50 40.17 -0.95 45.31
C ALA A 50 39.14 -0.50 46.37
N ASP A 51 39.03 0.81 46.63
CA ASP A 51 38.14 1.30 47.69
C ASP A 51 36.67 1.31 47.23
N SER A 52 35.86 0.41 47.80
CA SER A 52 34.44 0.17 47.53
C SER A 52 33.50 1.16 48.22
N ASN A 53 34.01 2.02 49.11
CA ASN A 53 33.21 2.97 49.91
C ASN A 53 33.04 4.34 49.26
N PHE A 54 33.44 4.47 47.99
CA PHE A 54 33.15 5.68 47.23
C PHE A 54 31.65 5.72 46.93
N THR A 55 30.93 6.61 47.62
CA THR A 55 29.52 6.91 47.36
C THR A 55 29.36 7.09 45.85
N LYS A 56 28.49 6.30 45.19
CA LYS A 56 28.12 6.49 43.77
C LYS A 56 27.99 7.99 43.54
N GLN A 57 28.95 8.59 42.85
CA GLN A 57 28.98 10.04 42.69
C GLN A 57 27.68 10.47 42.02
N ASN A 58 27.19 11.66 42.37
CA ASN A 58 25.92 12.20 41.90
C ASN A 58 25.93 12.33 40.37
N LEU A 59 25.56 11.26 39.68
CA LEU A 59 25.14 11.31 38.29
C LEU A 59 23.92 12.23 38.22
N THR A 60 24.09 13.41 37.66
CA THR A 60 22.95 14.27 37.35
C THR A 60 22.18 13.61 36.21
N GLN A 61 20.92 13.24 36.45
CA GLN A 61 20.05 12.75 35.39
C GLN A 61 19.80 13.92 34.42
N ALA A 62 19.98 13.66 33.13
CA ALA A 62 19.58 14.64 32.13
C ALA A 62 18.05 14.66 32.02
N GLU A 63 17.46 15.83 32.26
CA GLU A 63 16.00 16.01 32.23
C GLU A 63 15.47 16.25 30.81
N ASP A 64 16.31 16.70 29.88
CA ASP A 64 15.90 17.04 28.53
C ASP A 64 15.83 15.82 27.59
N VAL A 65 14.93 15.90 26.62
CA VAL A 65 14.63 14.81 25.68
C VAL A 65 15.85 14.40 24.85
N LYS A 66 16.66 15.36 24.41
CA LYS A 66 17.81 15.12 23.53
C LYS A 66 18.89 14.32 24.24
N SER A 67 19.23 14.71 25.46
CA SER A 67 20.19 13.96 26.28
C SER A 67 19.71 12.54 26.58
N ARG A 68 18.41 12.35 26.89
CA ARG A 68 17.86 10.99 27.10
C ARG A 68 17.93 10.13 25.84
N LEU A 69 17.73 10.72 24.65
CA LEU A 69 17.90 10.02 23.37
C LEU A 69 19.37 9.68 23.10
N GLN A 70 20.31 10.56 23.40
CA GLN A 70 21.75 10.28 23.27
C GLN A 70 22.20 9.16 24.20
N GLN A 71 21.68 9.12 25.43
CA GLN A 71 21.92 8.01 26.36
C GLN A 71 21.38 6.69 25.79
N THR A 72 20.13 6.68 25.31
CA THR A 72 19.52 5.50 24.68
C THR A 72 20.34 5.03 23.48
N GLU A 73 20.80 5.95 22.63
CA GLU A 73 21.64 5.62 21.47
C GLU A 73 22.95 4.95 21.90
N ALA A 74 23.64 5.54 22.87
CA ALA A 74 24.89 5.00 23.40
C ALA A 74 24.69 3.61 24.02
N MET A 75 23.55 3.36 24.67
CA MET A 75 23.22 2.03 25.21
C MET A 75 22.98 1.00 24.11
N PHE A 76 22.26 1.36 23.04
CA PHE A 76 22.10 0.46 21.88
C PHE A 76 23.45 0.17 21.20
N ASP A 77 24.31 1.18 21.06
CA ASP A 77 25.64 1.00 20.48
C ASP A 77 26.52 0.12 21.37
N LEU A 78 26.46 0.27 22.69
CA LEU A 78 27.17 -0.60 23.63
C LEU A 78 26.66 -2.04 23.59
N ALA A 79 25.34 -2.24 23.45
CA ALA A 79 24.76 -3.57 23.26
C ALA A 79 25.33 -4.25 22.01
N SER A 80 25.47 -3.50 20.92
CA SER A 80 26.06 -3.97 19.66
C SER A 80 27.56 -4.26 19.79
N ILE A 81 28.34 -3.29 20.30
CA ILE A 81 29.81 -3.40 20.43
C ILE A 81 30.21 -4.56 21.35
N ASN A 82 29.54 -4.71 22.50
CA ASN A 82 29.90 -5.71 23.50
C ASN A 82 29.13 -7.03 23.35
N SER A 83 28.17 -7.12 22.42
CA SER A 83 27.22 -8.24 22.32
C SER A 83 26.51 -8.51 23.66
N ASP A 84 26.12 -7.45 24.36
CA ASP A 84 25.57 -7.49 25.71
C ASP A 84 24.06 -7.16 25.69
N HIS A 85 23.25 -8.16 26.05
CA HIS A 85 21.81 -8.05 26.03
C HIS A 85 21.27 -7.08 27.09
N ASP A 86 21.93 -6.92 28.23
CA ASP A 86 21.47 -6.06 29.32
C ASP A 86 21.41 -4.60 28.90
N TRP A 87 22.36 -4.17 28.06
CA TRP A 87 22.36 -2.84 27.47
C TRP A 87 21.16 -2.61 26.56
N SER A 88 20.78 -3.60 25.75
CA SER A 88 19.61 -3.49 24.89
C SER A 88 18.30 -3.43 25.69
N LEU A 89 18.19 -4.18 26.79
CA LEU A 89 17.03 -4.15 27.68
C LEU A 89 16.89 -2.78 28.36
N LYS A 90 17.99 -2.22 28.87
CA LYS A 90 18.01 -0.87 29.46
C LYS A 90 17.65 0.20 28.43
N ALA A 91 18.23 0.12 27.23
CA ALA A 91 17.92 1.04 26.12
C ALA A 91 16.44 1.00 25.75
N ASN A 92 15.88 -0.21 25.59
CA ASN A 92 14.46 -0.42 25.26
C ASN A 92 13.52 0.12 26.33
N SER A 93 13.82 -0.13 27.61
CA SER A 93 13.03 0.39 28.73
C SER A 93 13.03 1.92 28.72
N GLN A 94 14.22 2.53 28.61
CA GLN A 94 14.37 3.98 28.60
C GLN A 94 13.68 4.62 27.38
N PHE A 95 13.81 4.01 26.20
CA PHE A 95 13.19 4.51 24.98
C PHE A 95 11.68 4.40 25.01
N SER A 96 11.14 3.27 25.47
CA SER A 96 9.69 3.07 25.64
C SER A 96 9.09 4.08 26.60
N ASP A 97 9.77 4.37 27.72
CA ASP A 97 9.34 5.38 28.68
C ASP A 97 9.43 6.81 28.13
N LEU A 98 10.36 7.07 27.22
CA LEU A 98 10.42 8.35 26.52
C LEU A 98 9.28 8.46 25.50
N GLN A 99 9.01 7.42 24.71
CA GLN A 99 7.93 7.39 23.72
C GLN A 99 6.58 7.70 24.36
N LYS A 100 6.27 7.13 25.53
CA LYS A 100 5.03 7.42 26.28
C LYS A 100 4.88 8.88 26.71
N LYS A 101 6.00 9.61 26.85
CA LYS A 101 6.02 11.03 27.27
C LYS A 101 5.99 11.99 26.08
N LEU A 102 6.27 11.50 24.87
CA LEU A 102 6.25 12.32 23.66
C LEU A 102 4.85 12.30 23.05
N ASN A 103 4.30 13.49 22.80
CA ASN A 103 3.04 13.64 22.05
C ASN A 103 3.29 13.33 20.57
N THR A 104 3.03 12.09 20.16
CA THR A 104 3.03 11.69 18.74
C THR A 104 1.63 11.84 18.15
N LYS A 105 1.53 12.39 16.93
CA LYS A 105 0.25 12.48 16.22
C LYS A 105 -0.12 11.09 15.71
N LYS A 106 -1.37 10.65 15.77
CA LYS A 106 -1.78 9.38 15.14
C LYS A 106 -2.07 9.59 13.64
N ILE A 107 -1.58 8.70 12.77
CA ILE A 107 -1.95 8.66 11.34
C ILE A 107 -3.05 7.64 11.15
N LYS A 108 -4.05 7.99 10.34
CA LYS A 108 -4.97 7.04 9.76
C LYS A 108 -4.45 6.55 8.40
N ALA A 109 -4.82 5.34 7.99
CA ALA A 109 -4.38 4.74 6.72
C ALA A 109 -4.56 5.67 5.50
N ASP A 110 -5.68 6.39 5.44
CA ASP A 110 -6.02 7.36 4.38
C ASP A 110 -5.15 8.63 4.35
N GLN A 111 -4.38 8.87 5.42
CA GLN A 111 -3.48 10.01 5.59
C GLN A 111 -2.00 9.64 5.45
N SER A 112 -1.69 8.36 5.22
CA SER A 112 -0.31 7.86 5.07
C SER A 112 0.27 8.24 3.72
N ILE A 113 1.51 8.77 3.71
CA ILE A 113 2.22 9.06 2.45
C ILE A 113 2.57 7.76 1.73
N TYR A 114 2.88 6.71 2.48
CA TYR A 114 3.17 5.40 1.90
C TYR A 114 1.95 4.84 1.15
N MET A 115 0.76 4.96 1.72
CA MET A 115 -0.47 4.48 1.06
C MET A 115 -0.74 5.23 -0.24
N ASP A 116 -0.44 6.52 -0.31
CA ASP A 116 -0.54 7.30 -1.55
C ASP A 116 0.46 6.83 -2.61
N LEU A 117 1.69 6.51 -2.21
CA LEU A 117 2.70 5.92 -3.09
C LEU A 117 2.26 4.58 -3.66
N VAL A 118 1.80 3.68 -2.78
CA VAL A 118 1.32 2.35 -3.19
C VAL A 118 0.12 2.48 -4.13
N TYR A 119 -0.84 3.35 -3.80
CA TYR A 119 -1.98 3.65 -4.67
C TYR A 119 -1.52 4.05 -6.07
N LYS A 120 -0.59 5.02 -6.18
CA LYS A 120 -0.07 5.48 -7.47
C LYS A 120 0.65 4.39 -8.26
N GLN A 121 1.45 3.57 -7.61
CA GLN A 121 2.20 2.49 -8.27
C GLN A 121 1.28 1.36 -8.76
N ILE A 122 0.25 1.00 -7.99
CA ILE A 122 -0.61 -0.15 -8.28
C ILE A 122 -1.81 0.24 -9.17
N LYS A 123 -2.29 1.49 -9.10
CA LYS A 123 -3.49 1.95 -9.83
C LYS A 123 -3.44 1.65 -11.34
N PRO A 124 -2.34 1.89 -12.08
CA PRO A 124 -2.30 1.57 -13.51
C PRO A 124 -2.43 0.07 -13.80
N GLN A 125 -1.83 -0.79 -12.96
CA GLN A 125 -1.91 -2.24 -13.11
C GLN A 125 -3.31 -2.76 -12.81
N VAL A 126 -3.94 -2.22 -11.76
CA VAL A 126 -5.34 -2.53 -11.42
C VAL A 126 -6.29 -2.02 -12.50
N ASP A 127 -6.09 -0.83 -13.03
CA ASP A 127 -6.91 -0.29 -14.12
C ASP A 127 -6.83 -1.17 -15.36
N ASN A 128 -5.64 -1.62 -15.75
CA ASN A 128 -5.46 -2.54 -16.88
C ASN A 128 -6.17 -3.87 -16.62
N THR A 129 -5.96 -4.47 -15.45
CA THR A 129 -6.61 -5.73 -15.06
C THR A 129 -8.14 -5.60 -15.08
N LEU A 130 -8.69 -4.53 -14.50
CA LEU A 130 -10.13 -4.30 -14.47
C LEU A 130 -10.71 -4.04 -15.87
N ASN A 131 -9.97 -3.36 -16.75
CA ASN A 131 -10.37 -3.18 -18.14
C ASN A 131 -10.35 -4.51 -18.91
N ASP A 132 -9.35 -5.36 -18.69
CA ASP A 132 -9.26 -6.68 -19.32
C ASP A 132 -10.42 -7.58 -18.87
N VAL A 133 -10.76 -7.56 -17.57
CA VAL A 133 -11.94 -8.26 -17.05
C VAL A 133 -13.24 -7.71 -17.64
N ASP A 134 -13.38 -6.38 -17.78
CA ASP A 134 -14.55 -5.76 -18.41
C ASP A 134 -14.71 -6.18 -19.89
N ASN A 135 -13.60 -6.23 -20.62
CA ASN A 135 -13.56 -6.70 -22.02
C ASN A 135 -13.93 -8.18 -22.10
N GLN A 136 -13.33 -9.04 -21.27
CA GLN A 136 -13.65 -10.47 -21.22
C GLN A 136 -15.11 -10.73 -20.84
N ILE A 137 -15.69 -9.98 -19.91
CA ILE A 137 -17.13 -10.07 -19.58
C ILE A 137 -17.98 -9.74 -20.82
N SER A 138 -17.59 -8.73 -21.60
CA SER A 138 -18.31 -8.33 -22.81
C SER A 138 -18.25 -9.42 -23.88
N GLU A 139 -17.05 -9.95 -24.14
CA GLU A 139 -16.82 -11.01 -25.12
C GLU A 139 -17.56 -12.30 -24.73
N ASN A 140 -17.40 -12.74 -23.47
CA ASN A 140 -18.08 -13.92 -22.94
C ASN A 140 -19.61 -13.77 -22.99
N SER A 141 -20.14 -12.59 -22.67
CA SER A 141 -21.57 -12.29 -22.79
C SER A 141 -22.04 -12.42 -24.24
N ASN A 142 -21.32 -11.83 -25.20
CA ASN A 142 -21.68 -11.93 -26.62
C ASN A 142 -21.65 -13.37 -27.13
N GLN A 143 -20.65 -14.17 -26.74
CA GLN A 143 -20.59 -15.60 -27.09
C GLN A 143 -21.82 -16.37 -26.59
N ILE A 144 -22.25 -16.10 -25.35
CA ILE A 144 -23.46 -16.70 -24.78
C ILE A 144 -24.70 -16.27 -25.57
N ILE A 145 -24.83 -14.99 -25.92
CA ILE A 145 -25.98 -14.47 -26.66
C ILE A 145 -26.07 -15.10 -28.06
N GLU A 146 -24.95 -15.19 -28.79
CA GLU A 146 -24.93 -15.84 -30.11
C GLU A 146 -25.29 -17.32 -30.01
N MET A 147 -24.82 -18.02 -28.98
CA MET A 147 -25.20 -19.40 -28.71
C MET A 147 -26.71 -19.54 -28.44
N ILE A 148 -27.30 -18.67 -27.60
CA ILE A 148 -28.75 -18.64 -27.37
C ILE A 148 -29.53 -18.42 -28.68
N ARG A 149 -29.06 -17.51 -29.55
CA ARG A 149 -29.70 -17.28 -30.86
C ARG A 149 -29.60 -18.50 -31.76
N ALA A 150 -28.45 -19.17 -31.82
CA ALA A 150 -28.27 -20.39 -32.61
C ALA A 150 -29.22 -21.52 -32.13
N GLN A 151 -29.44 -21.61 -30.82
CA GLN A 151 -30.35 -22.57 -30.20
C GLN A 151 -31.85 -22.23 -30.39
N LYS A 152 -32.20 -21.01 -30.84
CA LYS A 152 -33.60 -20.58 -31.03
C LYS A 152 -34.40 -21.50 -31.96
N LYS A 153 -33.73 -22.19 -32.89
CA LYS A 153 -34.36 -23.20 -33.78
C LYS A 153 -35.02 -24.34 -32.98
N ASN A 154 -34.46 -24.72 -31.83
CA ASN A 154 -35.02 -25.77 -30.97
C ASN A 154 -36.30 -25.31 -30.26
N LEU A 155 -36.39 -24.03 -29.87
CA LEU A 155 -37.60 -23.44 -29.29
C LEU A 155 -38.73 -23.31 -30.32
N ASN A 156 -38.42 -23.01 -31.59
CA ASN A 156 -39.43 -22.92 -32.65
C ASN A 156 -40.17 -24.26 -32.88
N GLN A 157 -39.59 -25.39 -32.48
CA GLN A 157 -40.27 -26.70 -32.54
C GLN A 157 -41.46 -26.80 -31.57
N ALA A 158 -41.51 -25.96 -30.52
CA ALA A 158 -42.63 -25.90 -29.59
C ALA A 158 -43.93 -25.42 -30.25
N ALA A 159 -43.85 -24.62 -31.32
CA ALA A 159 -45.02 -24.17 -32.07
C ALA A 159 -45.78 -25.33 -32.74
N GLY A 160 -45.08 -26.44 -33.05
CA GLY A 160 -45.68 -27.65 -33.62
C GLY A 160 -46.29 -28.61 -32.58
N LYS A 161 -46.22 -28.31 -31.28
CA LYS A 161 -46.79 -29.14 -30.21
C LYS A 161 -48.22 -28.70 -29.88
N THR A 162 -49.09 -29.64 -29.58
CA THR A 162 -50.52 -29.37 -29.34
C THR A 162 -50.85 -29.13 -27.87
N GLN A 163 -50.09 -29.71 -26.94
CA GLN A 163 -50.34 -29.60 -25.50
C GLN A 163 -49.32 -28.71 -24.78
N PHE A 164 -49.78 -27.96 -23.77
CA PHE A 164 -48.98 -27.05 -22.95
C PHE A 164 -47.79 -27.77 -22.29
N LYS A 165 -48.04 -28.93 -21.70
CA LYS A 165 -47.00 -29.78 -21.08
C LYS A 165 -45.86 -30.15 -22.03
N GLU A 166 -46.17 -30.46 -23.29
CA GLU A 166 -45.14 -30.77 -24.30
C GLU A 166 -44.32 -29.52 -24.66
N LYS A 167 -44.95 -28.35 -24.70
CA LYS A 167 -44.26 -27.07 -24.92
C LYS A 167 -43.34 -26.72 -23.75
N LEU A 168 -43.76 -26.98 -22.52
CA LEU A 168 -42.92 -26.83 -21.32
C LEU A 168 -41.73 -27.79 -21.33
N ALA A 169 -41.90 -29.03 -21.78
CA ALA A 169 -40.80 -29.97 -21.93
C ALA A 169 -39.74 -29.46 -22.92
N VAL A 170 -40.15 -28.88 -24.06
CA VAL A 170 -39.23 -28.26 -25.03
C VAL A 170 -38.48 -27.07 -24.41
N ALA A 171 -39.17 -26.21 -23.65
CA ALA A 171 -38.54 -25.10 -22.93
C ALA A 171 -37.50 -25.57 -21.89
N ASN A 172 -37.81 -26.64 -21.15
CA ASN A 172 -36.89 -27.24 -20.18
C ASN A 172 -35.65 -27.83 -20.87
N THR A 173 -35.84 -28.57 -21.98
CA THR A 173 -34.71 -29.11 -22.76
C THR A 173 -33.80 -27.99 -23.28
N PHE A 174 -34.38 -26.87 -23.74
CA PHE A 174 -33.63 -25.70 -24.18
C PHE A 174 -32.80 -25.08 -23.04
N LEU A 175 -33.38 -24.85 -21.86
CA LEU A 175 -32.66 -24.26 -20.71
C LEU A 175 -31.53 -25.18 -20.19
N ASN A 176 -31.76 -26.50 -20.19
CA ASN A 176 -30.72 -27.47 -19.84
C ASN A 176 -29.59 -27.52 -20.88
N SER A 177 -29.93 -27.38 -22.16
CA SER A 177 -28.96 -27.30 -23.26
C SER A 177 -28.04 -26.08 -23.11
N ILE A 178 -28.61 -24.89 -22.85
CA ILE A 178 -27.83 -23.67 -22.54
C ILE A 178 -26.90 -23.91 -21.35
N THR A 179 -27.43 -24.49 -20.28
CA THR A 179 -26.64 -24.77 -19.07
C THR A 179 -25.45 -25.67 -19.36
N ALA A 180 -25.64 -26.73 -20.15
CA ALA A 180 -24.58 -27.66 -20.54
C ALA A 180 -23.53 -27.01 -21.45
N GLU A 181 -23.95 -26.24 -22.46
CA GLU A 181 -23.03 -25.56 -23.38
C GLU A 181 -22.21 -24.49 -22.68
N VAL A 182 -22.83 -23.65 -21.84
CA VAL A 182 -22.08 -22.66 -21.05
C VAL A 182 -21.13 -23.34 -20.06
N SER A 183 -21.50 -24.51 -19.52
CA SER A 183 -20.60 -25.32 -18.70
C SER A 183 -19.40 -25.86 -19.47
N ALA A 184 -19.49 -26.02 -20.79
CA ALA A 184 -18.40 -26.46 -21.66
C ALA A 184 -17.57 -25.30 -22.26
N MET A 185 -18.10 -24.08 -22.28
CA MET A 185 -17.40 -22.90 -22.80
C MET A 185 -16.18 -22.52 -21.93
N ASN A 186 -15.14 -22.03 -22.61
CA ASN A 186 -13.94 -21.47 -21.99
C ASN A 186 -14.18 -20.00 -21.63
N LEU A 187 -14.93 -19.77 -20.55
CA LEU A 187 -15.26 -18.44 -20.02
C LEU A 187 -14.46 -18.18 -18.74
N LEU A 188 -14.40 -16.90 -18.34
CA LEU A 188 -13.84 -16.50 -17.04
C LEU A 188 -14.53 -17.31 -15.91
N PRO A 189 -13.80 -18.04 -15.04
CA PRO A 189 -14.40 -19.00 -14.10
C PRO A 189 -15.43 -18.38 -13.17
N GLU A 190 -15.14 -17.19 -12.62
CA GLU A 190 -16.02 -16.48 -11.70
C GLU A 190 -17.31 -16.02 -12.39
N PHE A 191 -17.20 -15.51 -13.62
CA PHE A 191 -18.36 -15.14 -14.44
C PHE A 191 -19.21 -16.36 -14.78
N LYS A 192 -18.58 -17.47 -15.19
CA LYS A 192 -19.25 -18.73 -15.53
C LYS A 192 -20.04 -19.30 -14.35
N GLN A 193 -19.45 -19.30 -13.15
CA GLN A 193 -20.12 -19.82 -11.95
C GLN A 193 -21.37 -19.01 -11.61
N ILE A 194 -21.23 -17.68 -11.52
CA ILE A 194 -22.34 -16.77 -11.21
C ILE A 194 -23.44 -16.88 -12.27
N PHE A 195 -23.06 -16.93 -13.54
CA PHE A 195 -23.99 -17.09 -14.65
C PHE A 195 -24.80 -18.37 -14.54
N LEU A 196 -24.13 -19.51 -14.35
CA LEU A 196 -24.79 -20.82 -14.27
C LEU A 196 -25.73 -20.90 -13.06
N GLU A 197 -25.36 -20.28 -11.94
CA GLU A 197 -26.20 -20.21 -10.76
C GLU A 197 -27.48 -19.39 -11.01
N GLN A 198 -27.35 -18.20 -11.60
CA GLN A 198 -28.51 -17.36 -11.97
C GLN A 198 -29.41 -18.05 -12.99
N LEU A 199 -28.84 -18.64 -14.04
CA LEU A 199 -29.60 -19.35 -15.07
C LEU A 199 -30.39 -20.53 -14.47
N LYS A 200 -29.74 -21.34 -13.62
CA LYS A 200 -30.39 -22.47 -12.95
C LYS A 200 -31.52 -22.00 -12.03
N ASN A 201 -31.27 -20.97 -11.22
CA ASN A 201 -32.27 -20.46 -10.28
C ASN A 201 -33.51 -19.92 -11.00
N GLU A 202 -33.34 -19.08 -12.03
CA GLU A 202 -34.46 -18.56 -12.82
C GLU A 202 -35.15 -19.65 -13.63
N SER A 203 -34.40 -20.58 -14.24
CA SER A 203 -34.99 -21.72 -14.97
C SER A 203 -35.86 -22.57 -14.05
N LYS A 204 -35.37 -22.85 -12.84
CA LYS A 204 -36.07 -23.68 -11.86
C LYS A 204 -37.33 -22.99 -11.39
N ARG A 205 -37.26 -21.68 -11.09
CA ARG A 205 -38.41 -20.88 -10.69
C ARG A 205 -39.50 -20.90 -11.75
N LEU A 206 -39.17 -20.50 -12.99
CA LEU A 206 -40.11 -20.43 -14.10
C LEU A 206 -40.73 -21.78 -14.44
N LEU A 207 -39.93 -22.85 -14.49
CA LEU A 207 -40.43 -24.20 -14.79
C LEU A 207 -41.30 -24.76 -13.66
N THR A 208 -40.97 -24.46 -12.40
CA THR A 208 -41.79 -24.90 -11.26
C THR A 208 -43.14 -24.20 -11.26
N GLU A 209 -43.16 -22.88 -11.47
CA GLU A 209 -44.40 -22.09 -11.58
C GLU A 209 -45.28 -22.59 -12.74
N ALA A 210 -44.68 -22.84 -13.90
CA ALA A 210 -45.40 -23.30 -15.09
C ALA A 210 -45.91 -24.75 -14.96
N ASN A 211 -45.14 -25.65 -14.35
CA ASN A 211 -45.58 -27.03 -14.09
C ASN A 211 -46.72 -27.07 -13.06
N ASN A 212 -46.64 -26.27 -12.00
CA ASN A 212 -47.72 -26.15 -11.03
C ASN A 212 -49.00 -25.60 -11.67
N PHE A 213 -48.86 -24.66 -12.62
CA PHE A 213 -49.99 -24.16 -13.39
C PHE A 213 -50.59 -25.23 -14.32
N ASP A 214 -49.77 -25.97 -15.08
CA ASP A 214 -50.23 -27.10 -15.91
C ASP A 214 -51.01 -28.12 -15.07
N GLU A 215 -50.49 -28.47 -13.89
CA GLU A 215 -51.14 -29.40 -12.97
C GLU A 215 -52.49 -28.87 -12.48
N LYS A 216 -52.54 -27.64 -11.95
CA LYS A 216 -53.78 -26.99 -11.50
C LYS A 216 -54.82 -26.87 -12.62
N LEU A 217 -54.37 -26.50 -13.82
CA LEU A 217 -55.24 -26.33 -14.98
C LEU A 217 -55.81 -27.68 -15.45
N THR A 218 -55.00 -28.73 -15.46
CA THR A 218 -55.43 -30.07 -15.87
C THR A 218 -56.38 -30.70 -14.84
N GLN A 219 -56.15 -30.47 -13.54
CA GLN A 219 -57.00 -30.93 -12.43
C GLN A 219 -58.31 -30.11 -12.29
N SER A 220 -58.42 -28.98 -12.97
CA SER A 220 -59.62 -28.14 -12.93
C SER A 220 -60.77 -28.81 -13.68
N ASN A 221 -61.81 -29.23 -12.95
CA ASN A 221 -63.00 -29.87 -13.51
C ASN A 221 -64.11 -28.88 -13.90
N SER A 222 -63.87 -27.59 -13.75
CA SER A 222 -64.82 -26.52 -14.09
C SER A 222 -64.13 -25.33 -14.76
N LEU A 223 -64.93 -24.56 -15.50
CA LEU A 223 -64.51 -23.31 -16.12
C LEU A 223 -63.98 -22.33 -15.07
N ILE A 224 -64.66 -22.19 -13.93
CA ILE A 224 -64.22 -21.28 -12.87
C ILE A 224 -62.87 -21.69 -12.26
N ALA A 225 -62.66 -22.99 -12.01
CA ALA A 225 -61.39 -23.48 -11.49
C ALA A 225 -60.25 -23.23 -12.49
N SER A 226 -60.52 -23.43 -13.78
CA SER A 226 -59.56 -23.20 -14.87
C SER A 226 -59.18 -21.72 -14.99
N LEU A 227 -60.15 -20.82 -14.93
CA LEU A 227 -59.92 -19.36 -14.99
C LEU A 227 -59.23 -18.82 -13.74
N ASN A 228 -59.52 -19.38 -12.56
CA ASN A 228 -58.80 -19.06 -11.32
C ASN A 228 -57.34 -19.51 -11.40
N ALA A 229 -57.07 -20.72 -11.89
CA ALA A 229 -55.70 -21.21 -12.10
C ALA A 229 -54.92 -20.28 -13.05
N ILE A 230 -55.54 -19.78 -14.12
CA ILE A 230 -54.93 -18.79 -15.03
C ILE A 230 -54.66 -17.47 -14.31
N SER A 231 -55.64 -16.97 -13.56
CA SER A 231 -55.52 -15.68 -12.86
C SER A 231 -54.43 -15.70 -11.78
N GLU A 232 -54.31 -16.82 -11.04
CA GLU A 232 -53.23 -17.04 -10.08
C GLU A 232 -51.87 -17.09 -10.77
N PHE A 233 -51.76 -17.83 -11.88
CA PHE A 233 -50.51 -17.96 -12.61
C PHE A 233 -50.05 -16.63 -13.23
N VAL A 234 -50.96 -15.87 -13.85
CA VAL A 234 -50.66 -14.55 -14.43
C VAL A 234 -50.17 -13.58 -13.36
N LYS A 235 -50.78 -13.57 -12.17
CA LYS A 235 -50.33 -12.75 -11.04
C LYS A 235 -48.96 -13.18 -10.49
N ALA A 236 -48.74 -14.49 -10.35
CA ALA A 236 -47.49 -15.03 -9.79
C ALA A 236 -46.29 -14.88 -10.73
N SER A 237 -46.54 -14.96 -12.04
CA SER A 237 -45.48 -14.98 -13.07
C SER A 237 -45.15 -13.60 -13.63
N GLU A 238 -45.83 -12.54 -13.18
CA GLU A 238 -45.71 -11.16 -13.69
C GLU A 238 -45.88 -11.05 -15.21
N ILE A 239 -46.70 -11.93 -15.81
CA ILE A 239 -46.92 -11.95 -17.26
C ILE A 239 -47.93 -10.87 -17.64
N GLU A 240 -47.54 -9.96 -18.52
CA GLU A 240 -48.48 -9.02 -19.14
C GLU A 240 -49.32 -9.73 -20.21
N LEU A 241 -50.62 -9.88 -19.94
CA LEU A 241 -51.59 -10.35 -20.92
C LEU A 241 -51.90 -9.24 -21.93
N SER A 242 -52.17 -9.62 -23.18
CA SER A 242 -52.68 -8.69 -24.20
C SER A 242 -54.02 -8.06 -23.76
N ALA A 243 -54.35 -6.87 -24.27
CA ALA A 243 -55.63 -6.21 -23.96
C ALA A 243 -56.85 -7.09 -24.31
N GLU A 244 -56.72 -7.88 -25.38
CA GLU A 244 -57.73 -8.86 -25.81
C GLU A 244 -57.85 -10.02 -24.81
N ASP A 245 -56.72 -10.61 -24.39
CA ASP A 245 -56.72 -11.73 -23.43
C ASP A 245 -57.18 -11.30 -22.03
N GLN A 246 -56.86 -10.08 -21.59
CA GLN A 246 -57.38 -9.50 -20.35
C GLN A 246 -58.91 -9.35 -20.42
N THR A 247 -59.41 -8.85 -21.54
CA THR A 247 -60.85 -8.68 -21.78
C THR A 247 -61.55 -10.05 -21.79
N ASN A 248 -60.98 -11.03 -22.49
CA ASN A 248 -61.53 -12.38 -22.57
C ASN A 248 -61.50 -13.11 -21.21
N LEU A 249 -60.43 -12.93 -20.42
CA LEU A 249 -60.33 -13.48 -19.07
C LEU A 249 -61.42 -12.90 -18.16
N SER A 250 -61.63 -11.58 -18.20
CA SER A 250 -62.67 -10.89 -17.41
C SER A 250 -64.08 -11.35 -17.81
N LYS A 251 -64.38 -11.43 -19.12
CA LYS A 251 -65.67 -11.94 -19.60
C LYS A 251 -65.89 -13.42 -19.22
N GLY A 252 -64.84 -14.24 -19.29
CA GLY A 252 -64.87 -15.63 -18.84
C GLY A 252 -65.14 -15.76 -17.34
N GLN A 253 -64.54 -14.91 -16.51
CA GLN A 253 -64.80 -14.86 -15.06
C GLN A 253 -66.25 -14.48 -14.76
N ASN A 254 -66.81 -13.51 -15.49
CA ASN A 254 -68.22 -13.13 -15.37
C ASN A 254 -69.16 -14.29 -15.74
N LEU A 255 -68.88 -14.98 -16.86
CA LEU A 255 -69.64 -16.17 -17.26
C LEU A 255 -69.57 -17.26 -16.20
N ALA A 256 -68.37 -17.53 -15.67
CA ALA A 256 -68.14 -18.52 -14.63
C ALA A 256 -68.88 -18.20 -13.31
N ALA A 257 -68.96 -16.93 -12.93
CA ALA A 257 -69.74 -16.48 -11.78
C ALA A 257 -71.24 -16.73 -11.97
N VAL A 258 -71.76 -16.44 -13.18
CA VAL A 258 -73.17 -16.69 -13.51
C VAL A 258 -73.48 -18.19 -13.54
N LEU A 259 -72.59 -19.03 -14.10
CA LEU A 259 -72.75 -20.50 -14.13
C LEU A 259 -72.93 -21.13 -12.75
N ASN A 260 -72.21 -20.64 -11.73
CA ASN A 260 -72.38 -21.12 -10.35
C ASN A 260 -73.76 -20.79 -9.74
N SER A 261 -74.51 -19.86 -10.34
CA SER A 261 -75.85 -19.47 -9.93
C SER A 261 -76.96 -20.07 -10.80
N VAL A 262 -76.62 -20.90 -11.78
CA VAL A 262 -77.57 -21.57 -12.68
C VAL A 262 -78.31 -22.67 -11.93
N ASN A 263 -79.54 -22.38 -11.53
CA ASN A 263 -80.45 -23.31 -10.86
C ASN A 263 -81.89 -23.20 -11.35
N ASN A 264 -82.17 -22.28 -12.29
CA ASN A 264 -83.48 -22.04 -12.86
C ASN A 264 -83.34 -21.51 -14.30
N PRO A 265 -84.45 -21.45 -15.07
CA PRO A 265 -84.41 -21.00 -16.46
C PRO A 265 -83.96 -19.55 -16.66
N GLU A 266 -84.14 -18.67 -15.68
CA GLU A 266 -83.74 -17.26 -15.74
C GLU A 266 -82.21 -17.11 -15.68
N THR A 267 -81.55 -17.77 -14.71
CA THR A 267 -80.08 -17.74 -14.60
C THR A 267 -79.41 -18.55 -15.71
N ALA A 268 -80.06 -19.61 -16.21
CA ALA A 268 -79.61 -20.33 -17.40
C ALA A 268 -79.66 -19.47 -18.68
N LEU A 269 -80.72 -18.67 -18.84
CA LEU A 269 -80.84 -17.72 -19.95
C LEU A 269 -79.74 -16.64 -19.89
N GLN A 270 -79.43 -16.15 -18.68
CA GLN A 270 -78.35 -15.20 -18.47
C GLN A 270 -76.98 -15.77 -18.90
N ALA A 271 -76.67 -17.00 -18.48
CA ALA A 271 -75.45 -17.69 -18.90
C ALA A 271 -75.39 -17.86 -20.42
N VAL A 272 -76.50 -18.26 -21.03
CA VAL A 272 -76.65 -18.41 -22.48
C VAL A 272 -76.47 -17.07 -23.22
N ALA A 273 -77.03 -15.98 -22.71
CA ALA A 273 -76.88 -14.65 -23.29
C ALA A 273 -75.43 -14.15 -23.25
N ILE A 274 -74.70 -14.45 -22.16
CA ILE A 274 -73.26 -14.17 -22.05
C ILE A 274 -72.46 -15.01 -23.05
N VAL A 275 -72.78 -16.30 -23.21
CA VAL A 275 -72.13 -17.13 -24.25
C VAL A 275 -72.44 -16.58 -25.64
N TRP A 276 -73.68 -16.17 -25.91
CA TRP A 276 -74.06 -15.58 -27.20
C TRP A 276 -73.26 -14.33 -27.55
N SER A 277 -72.96 -13.46 -26.57
CA SER A 277 -72.15 -12.27 -26.80
C SER A 277 -70.66 -12.57 -26.99
N LEU A 278 -70.20 -13.78 -26.63
CA LEU A 278 -68.82 -14.23 -26.79
C LEU A 278 -68.55 -14.90 -28.14
N LEU A 279 -69.57 -15.45 -28.80
CA LEU A 279 -69.44 -16.20 -30.04
C LEU A 279 -69.53 -15.30 -31.28
N ASP A 280 -68.76 -15.62 -32.31
CA ASP A 280 -68.91 -15.03 -33.64
C ASP A 280 -70.14 -15.59 -34.40
N ALA A 281 -70.41 -15.07 -35.59
CA ALA A 281 -71.60 -15.42 -36.38
C ALA A 281 -71.64 -16.90 -36.81
N GLU A 282 -70.48 -17.51 -37.10
CA GLU A 282 -70.39 -18.91 -37.52
C GLU A 282 -70.58 -19.84 -36.31
N GLN A 283 -69.92 -19.52 -35.20
CA GLN A 283 -70.04 -20.25 -33.93
C GLN A 283 -71.46 -20.20 -33.35
N LYS A 284 -72.16 -19.06 -33.49
CA LYS A 284 -73.58 -18.94 -33.10
C LYS A 284 -74.44 -19.96 -33.85
N ILE A 285 -74.20 -20.15 -35.15
CA ILE A 285 -74.93 -21.14 -35.94
C ILE A 285 -74.54 -22.55 -35.49
N GLU A 286 -73.24 -22.82 -35.36
CA GLU A 286 -72.73 -24.15 -35.03
C GLU A 286 -73.20 -24.63 -33.66
N TYR A 287 -73.11 -23.80 -32.62
CA TYR A 287 -73.36 -24.23 -31.24
C TYR A 287 -74.81 -24.03 -30.79
N PHE A 288 -75.50 -22.97 -31.23
CA PHE A 288 -76.87 -22.70 -30.75
C PHE A 288 -77.94 -23.30 -31.66
N LYS A 289 -77.82 -23.17 -32.98
CA LYS A 289 -78.85 -23.68 -33.90
C LYS A 289 -78.95 -25.20 -33.87
N SER A 290 -77.81 -25.89 -33.73
CA SER A 290 -77.74 -27.35 -33.65
C SER A 290 -78.23 -27.89 -32.31
N ALA A 291 -78.00 -27.17 -31.21
CA ALA A 291 -78.39 -27.58 -29.87
C ALA A 291 -79.87 -27.30 -29.56
N ASN A 292 -80.38 -26.12 -29.95
CA ASN A 292 -81.77 -25.72 -29.75
C ASN A 292 -82.17 -24.61 -30.73
N GLU A 293 -82.91 -24.98 -31.78
CA GLU A 293 -83.33 -24.07 -32.86
C GLU A 293 -84.22 -22.91 -32.36
N ASP A 294 -85.05 -23.15 -31.33
CA ASP A 294 -85.96 -22.15 -30.78
C ASP A 294 -85.18 -21.07 -30.00
N LEU A 295 -84.17 -21.47 -29.23
CA LEU A 295 -83.25 -20.55 -28.56
C LEU A 295 -82.43 -19.75 -29.58
N TYR A 296 -81.93 -20.39 -30.63
CA TYR A 296 -81.20 -19.70 -31.69
C TYR A 296 -82.06 -18.63 -32.38
N LYS A 297 -83.29 -18.95 -32.79
CA LYS A 297 -84.22 -17.98 -33.39
C LYS A 297 -84.50 -16.82 -32.44
N PHE A 298 -84.68 -17.11 -31.15
CA PHE A 298 -84.89 -16.07 -30.16
C PHE A 298 -83.74 -15.06 -30.10
N PHE A 299 -82.48 -15.50 -30.12
CA PHE A 299 -81.32 -14.62 -30.02
C PHE A 299 -80.93 -13.93 -31.33
N VAL A 300 -81.18 -14.54 -32.49
CA VAL A 300 -80.90 -13.92 -33.81
C VAL A 300 -81.75 -12.67 -34.04
N ASP A 301 -82.99 -12.65 -33.54
CA ASP A 301 -83.91 -11.53 -33.70
C ASP A 301 -83.67 -10.41 -32.65
N LYS A 302 -82.55 -10.44 -31.91
CA LYS A 302 -82.21 -9.48 -30.85
C LYS A 302 -81.05 -8.59 -31.26
N SER A 303 -81.16 -7.30 -30.91
CA SER A 303 -80.03 -6.38 -31.01
C SER A 303 -78.96 -6.72 -29.97
N GLU A 304 -77.71 -6.29 -30.19
CA GLU A 304 -76.64 -6.46 -29.18
C GLU A 304 -77.03 -5.86 -27.83
N SER A 305 -77.72 -4.72 -27.81
CA SER A 305 -78.25 -4.11 -26.57
C SER A 305 -79.30 -4.98 -25.87
N ASP A 306 -80.14 -5.69 -26.63
CA ASP A 306 -81.15 -6.59 -26.05
C ASP A 306 -80.49 -7.83 -25.44
N VAL A 307 -79.45 -8.36 -26.09
CA VAL A 307 -78.67 -9.50 -25.57
C VAL A 307 -77.88 -9.08 -24.32
N GLN A 308 -77.26 -7.90 -24.33
CA GLN A 308 -76.54 -7.34 -23.19
C GLN A 308 -77.47 -7.16 -21.98
N CYS A 309 -78.68 -6.65 -22.23
CA CYS A 309 -79.72 -6.52 -21.22
C CYS A 309 -80.08 -7.88 -20.57
N LEU A 310 -80.18 -8.95 -21.38
CA LEU A 310 -80.45 -10.30 -20.89
C LEU A 310 -79.29 -10.89 -20.09
N ALA A 311 -78.05 -10.55 -20.45
CA ALA A 311 -76.83 -10.94 -19.74
C ALA A 311 -76.66 -10.23 -18.38
N GLU A 312 -77.22 -9.02 -18.22
CA GLU A 312 -77.08 -8.18 -17.01
C GLU A 312 -78.29 -8.24 -16.06
N LYS A 313 -79.33 -9.03 -16.38
CA LYS A 313 -80.57 -9.19 -15.59
C LYS A 313 -81.42 -7.90 -15.47
N ASN A 314 -81.28 -6.95 -16.41
CA ASN A 314 -81.91 -5.62 -16.34
C ASN A 314 -83.05 -5.41 -17.35
N CYS A 315 -83.61 -6.48 -17.93
CA CYS A 315 -84.67 -6.36 -18.94
C CYS A 315 -86.07 -6.19 -18.34
N ASP A 316 -86.50 -4.94 -18.14
CA ASP A 316 -87.88 -4.62 -17.76
C ASP A 316 -88.72 -4.17 -18.97
N GLY A 317 -89.51 -5.11 -19.49
CA GLY A 317 -90.51 -4.85 -20.53
C GLY A 317 -91.62 -5.90 -20.55
N LEU A 318 -92.88 -5.46 -20.63
CA LEU A 318 -94.07 -6.33 -20.54
C LEU A 318 -94.16 -7.34 -21.72
N LYS A 319 -93.75 -6.92 -22.93
CA LYS A 319 -93.62 -7.81 -24.11
C LYS A 319 -92.47 -8.82 -23.96
N THR A 320 -91.34 -8.40 -23.39
CA THR A 320 -90.17 -9.27 -23.15
C THR A 320 -90.50 -10.35 -22.13
N LYS A 321 -91.14 -10.00 -21.00
CA LYS A 321 -91.59 -10.97 -19.99
C LYS A 321 -92.56 -12.01 -20.56
N LEU A 322 -93.45 -11.61 -21.48
CA LEU A 322 -94.38 -12.54 -22.13
C LEU A 322 -93.67 -13.54 -23.05
N ILE A 323 -92.74 -13.06 -23.90
CA ILE A 323 -91.96 -13.91 -24.82
C ILE A 323 -91.02 -14.85 -24.04
N LEU A 324 -90.42 -14.36 -22.96
CA LEU A 324 -89.57 -15.17 -22.08
C LEU A 324 -90.37 -16.28 -21.40
N ASN A 325 -91.55 -15.96 -20.84
CA ASN A 325 -92.38 -16.94 -20.12
C ASN A 325 -93.11 -17.94 -21.03
N MET A 326 -93.50 -17.55 -22.25
CA MET A 326 -94.26 -18.41 -23.16
C MET A 326 -93.40 -19.21 -24.15
N GLY A 327 -92.17 -18.77 -24.43
CA GLY A 327 -91.31 -19.40 -25.44
C GLY A 327 -89.94 -19.83 -24.90
N VAL A 328 -89.20 -18.90 -24.30
CA VAL A 328 -87.76 -19.11 -24.00
C VAL A 328 -87.54 -19.96 -22.75
N TYR A 329 -88.22 -19.68 -21.63
CA TYR A 329 -88.08 -20.48 -20.41
C TYR A 329 -88.57 -21.93 -20.61
N PRO A 330 -89.72 -22.19 -21.27
CA PRO A 330 -90.11 -23.57 -21.61
C PRO A 330 -89.10 -24.28 -22.51
N ALA A 331 -88.47 -23.57 -23.46
CA ALA A 331 -87.42 -24.15 -24.32
C ALA A 331 -86.15 -24.49 -23.53
N ILE A 332 -85.79 -23.67 -22.53
CA ILE A 332 -84.69 -23.92 -21.59
C ILE A 332 -85.01 -25.08 -20.66
N GLU A 333 -86.22 -25.16 -20.10
CA GLU A 333 -86.67 -26.28 -19.26
C GLU A 333 -86.67 -27.59 -20.03
N LYS A 334 -87.15 -27.59 -21.28
CA LYS A 334 -87.15 -28.75 -22.18
C LYS A 334 -85.74 -29.23 -22.53
N PHE A 335 -84.79 -28.30 -22.72
CA PHE A 335 -83.40 -28.63 -22.98
C PHE A 335 -82.66 -29.08 -21.70
N GLY A 336 -83.07 -28.55 -20.55
CA GLY A 336 -82.58 -28.88 -19.21
C GLY A 336 -81.55 -27.86 -18.70
N VAL A 337 -81.86 -27.19 -17.60
CA VAL A 337 -80.98 -26.20 -16.93
C VAL A 337 -79.61 -26.80 -16.58
N ASP A 338 -79.61 -28.02 -16.02
CA ASP A 338 -78.37 -28.74 -15.68
C ASP A 338 -77.55 -29.09 -16.92
N LYS A 339 -78.21 -29.40 -18.03
CA LYS A 339 -77.57 -29.71 -19.31
C LYS A 339 -76.91 -28.47 -19.91
N ILE A 340 -77.53 -27.29 -19.80
CA ILE A 340 -76.94 -26.01 -20.21
C ILE A 340 -75.70 -25.72 -19.38
N SER A 341 -75.80 -25.81 -18.06
CA SER A 341 -74.69 -25.57 -17.15
C SER A 341 -73.51 -26.50 -17.44
N ALA A 342 -73.76 -27.81 -17.59
CA ALA A 342 -72.75 -28.80 -17.92
C ALA A 342 -72.08 -28.53 -19.28
N LEU A 343 -72.87 -28.21 -20.31
CA LEU A 343 -72.37 -27.97 -21.66
C LEU A 343 -71.51 -26.70 -21.75
N ILE A 344 -71.95 -25.60 -21.13
CA ILE A 344 -71.17 -24.35 -21.10
C ILE A 344 -69.90 -24.54 -20.26
N ASN A 345 -70.00 -25.23 -19.12
CA ASN A 345 -68.84 -25.50 -18.28
C ASN A 345 -67.78 -26.36 -18.99
N GLN A 346 -68.20 -27.41 -19.71
CA GLN A 346 -67.30 -28.26 -20.48
C GLN A 346 -66.71 -27.53 -21.70
N SER A 347 -67.56 -26.92 -22.54
CA SER A 347 -67.10 -26.25 -23.76
C SER A 347 -66.25 -25.02 -23.46
N GLY A 348 -66.60 -24.27 -22.41
CA GLY A 348 -65.81 -23.15 -21.93
C GLY A 348 -64.44 -23.58 -21.41
N ARG A 349 -64.37 -24.70 -20.66
CA ARG A 349 -63.10 -25.27 -20.21
C ARG A 349 -62.24 -25.71 -21.40
N ASP A 350 -62.82 -26.37 -22.38
CA ASP A 350 -62.10 -26.82 -23.58
C ASP A 350 -61.57 -25.62 -24.40
N TYR A 351 -62.36 -24.55 -24.52
CA TYR A 351 -61.92 -23.28 -25.10
C TYR A 351 -60.75 -22.66 -24.32
N VAL A 352 -60.83 -22.62 -22.99
CA VAL A 352 -59.76 -22.10 -22.14
C VAL A 352 -58.47 -22.90 -22.33
N LEU A 353 -58.54 -24.24 -22.33
CA LEU A 353 -57.40 -25.11 -22.59
C LEU A 353 -56.80 -24.86 -23.98
N ALA A 354 -57.64 -24.74 -25.01
CA ALA A 354 -57.21 -24.41 -26.36
C ALA A 354 -56.51 -23.04 -26.42
N ARG A 355 -57.07 -22.01 -25.78
CA ARG A 355 -56.46 -20.67 -25.75
C ARG A 355 -55.15 -20.64 -24.98
N VAL A 356 -55.04 -21.33 -23.84
CA VAL A 356 -53.77 -21.49 -23.10
C VAL A 356 -52.71 -22.14 -23.99
N ASN A 357 -53.08 -23.19 -24.74
CA ASN A 357 -52.18 -23.82 -25.69
C ASN A 357 -51.73 -22.86 -26.80
N THR A 358 -52.63 -22.02 -27.33
CA THR A 358 -52.30 -21.00 -28.33
C THR A 358 -51.35 -19.94 -27.78
N VAL A 359 -51.67 -19.34 -26.62
CA VAL A 359 -50.82 -18.33 -25.97
C VAL A 359 -49.43 -18.89 -25.65
N ALA A 360 -49.35 -20.15 -25.23
CA ALA A 360 -48.09 -20.84 -25.01
C ALA A 360 -47.29 -21.09 -26.31
N ALA A 361 -47.96 -21.29 -27.44
CA ALA A 361 -47.32 -21.39 -28.75
C ALA A 361 -46.56 -20.10 -29.10
N ASP A 362 -47.13 -18.95 -28.74
CA ASP A 362 -46.54 -17.64 -29.03
C ASP A 362 -45.49 -17.21 -27.99
N SER A 363 -45.59 -17.73 -26.77
CA SER A 363 -44.76 -17.33 -25.64
C SER A 363 -43.48 -18.16 -25.49
N VAL A 364 -43.53 -19.48 -25.71
CA VAL A 364 -42.34 -20.36 -25.58
C VAL A 364 -41.19 -19.97 -26.53
N PRO A 365 -41.42 -19.58 -27.80
CA PRO A 365 -40.36 -19.10 -28.68
C PRO A 365 -39.65 -17.82 -28.18
N LYS A 366 -40.27 -17.04 -27.28
CA LYS A 366 -39.73 -15.80 -26.71
C LYS A 366 -38.85 -16.03 -25.49
N ILE A 367 -38.82 -17.24 -24.91
CA ILE A 367 -38.01 -17.56 -23.72
C ILE A 367 -36.52 -17.23 -23.94
N GLY A 368 -35.98 -17.49 -25.14
CA GLY A 368 -34.60 -17.14 -25.47
C GLY A 368 -34.31 -15.63 -25.41
N GLU A 369 -35.28 -14.78 -25.77
CA GLU A 369 -35.17 -13.32 -25.70
C GLU A 369 -35.22 -12.83 -24.25
N THR A 370 -36.12 -13.41 -23.43
CA THR A 370 -36.21 -13.13 -21.99
C THR A 370 -34.91 -13.48 -21.27
N VAL A 371 -34.36 -14.67 -21.53
CA VAL A 371 -33.07 -15.11 -20.96
C VAL A 371 -31.94 -14.16 -21.40
N THR A 372 -31.88 -13.82 -22.68
CA THR A 372 -30.89 -12.86 -23.22
C THR A 372 -30.97 -11.50 -22.52
N SER A 373 -32.18 -10.95 -22.35
CA SER A 373 -32.39 -9.67 -21.69
C SER A 373 -31.94 -9.69 -20.23
N LYS A 374 -32.24 -10.76 -19.48
CA LYS A 374 -31.80 -10.91 -18.09
C LYS A 374 -30.28 -11.01 -17.98
N ILE A 375 -29.62 -11.71 -18.90
CA ILE A 375 -28.16 -11.79 -18.98
C ILE A 375 -27.56 -10.39 -19.20
N LEU A 376 -28.08 -9.62 -20.15
CA LEU A 376 -27.61 -8.26 -20.40
C LEU A 376 -27.76 -7.34 -19.18
N ILE A 377 -28.84 -7.49 -18.40
CA ILE A 377 -29.04 -6.77 -17.14
C ILE A 377 -27.98 -7.16 -16.10
N SER A 378 -27.78 -8.46 -15.86
CA SER A 378 -26.78 -8.96 -14.90
C SER A 378 -25.35 -8.55 -15.29
N VAL A 379 -25.02 -8.63 -16.58
CA VAL A 379 -23.73 -8.16 -17.13
C VAL A 379 -23.57 -6.67 -16.88
N LYS A 380 -24.59 -5.85 -17.18
CA LYS A 380 -24.55 -4.40 -16.93
C LYS A 380 -24.36 -4.09 -15.44
N GLN A 381 -25.04 -4.81 -14.55
CA GLN A 381 -24.85 -4.66 -13.10
C GLN A 381 -23.41 -5.00 -12.70
N LYS A 382 -22.85 -6.10 -13.20
CA LYS A 382 -21.48 -6.51 -12.85
C LYS A 382 -20.42 -5.52 -13.38
N LYS A 383 -20.62 -5.00 -14.59
CA LYS A 383 -19.79 -3.91 -15.12
C LYS A 383 -19.88 -2.64 -14.28
N SER A 384 -21.06 -2.32 -13.76
CA SER A 384 -21.25 -1.20 -12.83
C SER A 384 -20.49 -1.41 -11.52
N GLU A 385 -20.47 -2.63 -10.97
CA GLU A 385 -19.68 -2.98 -9.79
C GLU A 385 -18.18 -2.82 -10.05
N LEU A 386 -17.67 -3.32 -11.18
CA LEU A 386 -16.26 -3.15 -11.57
C LEU A 386 -15.88 -1.68 -11.74
N SER A 387 -16.74 -0.87 -12.36
CA SER A 387 -16.53 0.58 -12.48
C SER A 387 -16.52 1.26 -11.11
N THR A 388 -17.34 0.79 -10.16
CA THR A 388 -17.37 1.33 -8.79
C THR A 388 -16.07 1.01 -8.06
N LEU A 389 -15.58 -0.23 -8.16
CA LEU A 389 -14.27 -0.63 -7.63
C LEU A 389 -13.14 0.20 -8.23
N LYS A 390 -13.15 0.40 -9.56
CA LYS A 390 -12.15 1.20 -10.27
C LYS A 390 -12.11 2.65 -9.78
N ASN A 391 -13.27 3.26 -9.59
CA ASN A 391 -13.39 4.67 -9.17
C ASN A 391 -13.06 4.86 -7.68
N ASN A 392 -13.37 3.86 -6.84
CA ASN A 392 -13.18 3.91 -5.38
C ASN A 392 -11.99 3.05 -4.91
N PHE A 393 -11.02 2.77 -5.79
CA PHE A 393 -9.90 1.87 -5.46
C PHE A 393 -9.10 2.34 -4.24
N ARG A 394 -8.93 3.65 -4.06
CA ARG A 394 -8.22 4.23 -2.90
C ARG A 394 -8.90 3.88 -1.59
N ASP A 395 -10.23 3.95 -1.55
CA ASP A 395 -11.00 3.62 -0.35
C ASP A 395 -10.87 2.14 -0.02
N HIS A 396 -10.97 1.26 -1.02
CA HIS A 396 -10.79 -0.19 -0.85
C HIS A 396 -9.38 -0.54 -0.37
N LEU A 397 -8.36 0.13 -0.91
CA LEU A 397 -6.97 -0.03 -0.46
C LEU A 397 -6.79 0.43 0.99
N SER A 398 -7.43 1.54 1.37
CA SER A 398 -7.35 2.10 2.73
C SER A 398 -8.06 1.19 3.74
N GLU A 399 -9.28 0.74 3.44
CA GLU A 399 -10.04 -0.20 4.25
C GLU A 399 -9.29 -1.53 4.44
N GLY A 400 -8.73 -2.07 3.35
CA GLY A 400 -7.92 -3.29 3.40
C GLY A 400 -6.70 -3.15 4.30
N PHE A 401 -6.04 -2.00 4.28
CA PHE A 401 -4.89 -1.73 5.15
C PHE A 401 -5.31 -1.54 6.61
N GLU A 402 -6.42 -0.86 6.89
CA GLU A 402 -6.97 -0.77 8.24
C GLU A 402 -7.31 -2.15 8.83
N ASP A 403 -7.89 -3.03 8.02
CA ASP A 403 -8.20 -4.39 8.44
C ASP A 403 -6.93 -5.22 8.69
N PHE A 404 -5.89 -5.04 7.88
CA PHE A 404 -4.57 -5.61 8.14
C PHE A 404 -4.00 -5.13 9.48
N LEU A 405 -4.07 -3.83 9.79
CA LEU A 405 -3.60 -3.28 11.06
C LEU A 405 -4.39 -3.85 12.26
N LYS A 406 -5.73 -3.92 12.15
CA LYS A 406 -6.59 -4.53 13.18
C LYS A 406 -6.25 -5.99 13.42
N LEU A 407 -6.05 -6.77 12.36
CA LEU A 407 -5.69 -8.19 12.45
C LEU A 407 -4.35 -8.41 13.16
N ASN A 408 -3.41 -7.46 12.99
CA ASN A 408 -2.13 -7.46 13.69
C ASN A 408 -2.16 -6.76 15.06
N LYS A 409 -3.35 -6.47 15.62
CA LYS A 409 -3.55 -5.80 16.92
C LYS A 409 -2.93 -4.40 17.02
N ILE A 410 -2.73 -3.73 15.88
CA ILE A 410 -2.20 -2.37 15.82
C ILE A 410 -3.38 -1.40 15.90
N ALA A 411 -3.67 -0.91 17.11
CA ALA A 411 -4.81 -0.02 17.36
C ALA A 411 -4.68 1.37 16.71
N SER A 412 -3.44 1.85 16.54
CA SER A 412 -3.12 3.08 15.82
C SER A 412 -1.64 3.12 15.49
N VAL A 413 -1.32 3.69 14.34
CA VAL A 413 0.06 4.02 13.95
C VAL A 413 0.32 5.47 14.34
N GLU A 414 1.43 5.72 15.02
CA GLU A 414 1.86 7.08 15.35
C GLU A 414 2.65 7.68 14.18
N ASN A 415 2.21 8.83 13.69
CA ASN A 415 3.05 9.69 12.86
C ASN A 415 4.25 10.15 13.66
N PHE A 416 5.39 10.05 13.01
CA PHE A 416 6.60 10.70 13.44
C PHE A 416 6.55 12.24 13.30
N ILE A 417 5.49 12.82 12.72
CA ILE A 417 5.21 14.25 12.92
C ILE A 417 4.77 14.48 14.37
N LEU A 418 5.75 14.66 15.25
CA LEU A 418 5.60 15.37 16.50
C LEU A 418 4.93 16.70 16.17
N ASP A 419 3.79 17.00 16.79
CA ASP A 419 2.92 18.12 16.40
C ASP A 419 3.74 19.41 16.19
N LYS A 420 3.58 20.03 15.02
CA LYS A 420 4.30 21.26 14.64
C LYS A 420 3.94 22.43 15.57
N ASN A 421 2.79 22.34 16.24
CA ASN A 421 2.33 23.32 17.22
C ASN A 421 2.89 23.07 18.64
N ASP A 422 3.59 21.95 18.86
CA ASP A 422 4.09 21.52 20.18
C ASP A 422 5.59 21.10 20.17
N SER A 423 6.23 21.04 19.00
CA SER A 423 7.61 20.53 18.85
C SER A 423 8.68 21.60 19.11
N ASN A 424 9.03 21.76 20.38
CA ASN A 424 10.32 22.33 20.84
C ASN A 424 11.55 21.44 20.48
N MET A 425 11.42 20.45 19.57
CA MET A 425 12.49 19.53 19.22
C MET A 425 13.18 19.93 17.92
N ASP A 426 14.48 20.23 18.02
CA ASP A 426 15.34 20.50 16.87
C ASP A 426 15.50 19.27 15.95
N LEU A 427 15.99 19.48 14.74
CA LEU A 427 16.21 18.43 13.75
C LEU A 427 17.10 17.29 14.29
N GLU A 428 18.13 17.63 15.06
CA GLU A 428 19.06 16.66 15.67
C GLU A 428 18.31 15.71 16.63
N THR A 429 17.40 16.24 17.43
CA THR A 429 16.57 15.46 18.36
C THR A 429 15.63 14.52 17.60
N GLN A 430 15.07 14.98 16.49
CA GLN A 430 14.21 14.17 15.63
C GLN A 430 14.98 13.02 14.96
N THR A 431 16.15 13.30 14.39
CA THR A 431 17.02 12.28 13.79
C THR A 431 17.50 11.26 14.83
N LEU A 432 17.84 11.71 16.05
CA LEU A 432 18.22 10.84 17.17
C LEU A 432 17.09 9.87 17.55
N TYR A 433 15.85 10.35 17.62
CA TYR A 433 14.70 9.51 17.89
C TYR A 433 14.55 8.42 16.82
N ILE A 434 14.64 8.78 15.53
CA ILE A 434 14.53 7.83 14.43
C ILE A 434 15.64 6.77 14.51
N ARG A 435 16.90 7.18 14.75
CA ARG A 435 18.01 6.23 14.90
C ARG A 435 17.80 5.26 16.05
N ASN A 436 17.35 5.75 17.21
CA ASN A 436 17.02 4.87 18.34
C ASN A 436 15.92 3.87 17.99
N LYS A 437 14.93 4.29 17.21
CA LYS A 437 13.86 3.40 16.73
C LYS A 437 14.36 2.35 15.73
N LEU A 438 15.26 2.74 14.81
CA LEU A 438 15.95 1.79 13.91
C LEU A 438 16.79 0.78 14.70
N LYS A 439 17.55 1.25 15.70
CA LYS A 439 18.40 0.43 16.58
C LYS A 439 17.60 -0.47 17.52
N GLN A 440 16.36 -0.11 17.84
CA GLN A 440 15.46 -0.93 18.64
C GLN A 440 14.95 -2.17 17.87
N LEU A 441 14.77 -2.10 16.55
CA LEU A 441 14.12 -3.15 15.75
C LEU A 441 14.67 -4.57 15.99
N PRO A 442 16.00 -4.83 16.04
CA PRO A 442 16.54 -6.17 16.26
C PRO A 442 16.17 -6.77 17.62
N TYR A 443 15.74 -5.94 18.57
CA TYR A 443 15.42 -6.31 19.94
C TYR A 443 13.91 -6.40 20.22
N LEU A 444 13.06 -6.12 19.22
CA LEU A 444 11.61 -6.30 19.32
C LEU A 444 11.25 -7.76 19.03
N THR A 445 10.62 -8.42 20.00
CA THR A 445 10.18 -9.82 19.88
C THR A 445 8.70 -9.95 19.56
N ASP A 446 7.89 -8.97 19.93
CA ASP A 446 6.47 -8.96 19.62
C ASP A 446 6.25 -8.54 18.15
N SER A 447 5.54 -9.38 17.39
CA SER A 447 5.29 -9.15 15.97
C SER A 447 4.49 -7.88 15.71
N SER A 448 3.55 -7.53 16.60
CA SER A 448 2.73 -6.33 16.43
C SER A 448 3.53 -5.05 16.67
N ASP A 449 4.38 -5.04 17.70
CA ASP A 449 5.30 -3.91 17.97
C ASP A 449 6.33 -3.73 16.86
N LEU A 450 6.82 -4.84 16.29
CA LEU A 450 7.77 -4.81 15.18
C LEU A 450 7.11 -4.26 13.89
N ILE A 451 5.94 -4.76 13.51
CA ILE A 451 5.18 -4.26 12.35
C ILE A 451 4.84 -2.77 12.53
N LYS A 452 4.35 -2.39 13.72
CA LYS A 452 4.08 -0.99 14.06
C LYS A 452 5.33 -0.14 13.88
N SER A 453 6.45 -0.54 14.47
CA SER A 453 7.71 0.22 14.40
C SER A 453 8.26 0.34 12.98
N GLN A 454 8.20 -0.73 12.18
CA GLN A 454 8.64 -0.72 10.78
C GLN A 454 7.80 0.24 9.93
N PHE A 455 6.48 0.22 10.09
CA PHE A 455 5.60 1.12 9.34
C PHE A 455 5.81 2.59 9.75
N GLU A 456 5.95 2.87 11.04
CA GLU A 456 6.26 4.22 11.55
C GLU A 456 7.61 4.74 11.05
N LEU A 457 8.59 3.85 10.86
CA LEU A 457 9.88 4.20 10.27
C LEU A 457 9.79 4.49 8.77
N ILE A 458 8.95 3.76 8.02
CA ILE A 458 8.70 4.05 6.60
C ILE A 458 8.04 5.43 6.45
N GLU A 459 6.99 5.71 7.22
CA GLU A 459 6.36 7.03 7.24
C GLU A 459 7.36 8.12 7.66
N GLY A 460 8.16 7.86 8.70
CA GLY A 460 9.24 8.75 9.13
C GLY A 460 10.21 9.08 8.00
N ALA A 461 10.65 8.08 7.23
CA ALA A 461 11.55 8.27 6.10
C ALA A 461 10.93 9.14 4.99
N LEU A 462 9.65 8.95 4.71
CA LEU A 462 8.91 9.71 3.70
C LEU A 462 8.65 11.16 4.13
N HIS A 463 8.57 11.42 5.43
CA HIS A 463 8.44 12.76 5.99
C HIS A 463 9.80 13.48 6.14
N LEU A 464 10.95 12.78 6.02
CA LEU A 464 12.27 13.40 6.21
C LEU A 464 12.58 14.60 5.31
N PRO A 465 12.26 14.56 4.00
CA PRO A 465 12.42 15.71 3.11
C PRO A 465 11.60 16.95 3.52
N LEU A 466 10.52 16.78 4.29
CA LEU A 466 9.66 17.87 4.76
C LEU A 466 10.22 18.57 6.01
N PHE A 467 11.25 18.02 6.68
CA PHE A 467 11.87 18.64 7.86
C PHE A 467 12.83 19.78 7.52
N SER A 468 13.30 19.92 6.28
CA SER A 468 14.10 21.07 5.84
C SER A 468 13.20 22.26 5.45
N LYS A 469 12.69 22.97 6.47
CA LYS A 469 11.92 24.24 6.42
C LYS A 469 11.53 24.82 5.03
N GLU A 470 10.26 24.65 4.64
CA GLU A 470 9.34 25.70 4.13
C GLU A 470 7.86 25.21 4.14
N PRO A 471 6.85 26.11 4.06
CA PRO A 471 5.49 25.89 4.58
C PRO A 471 4.60 24.97 3.74
N GLU A 472 3.52 24.52 4.40
CA GLU A 472 2.42 23.64 3.97
C GLU A 472 1.81 23.89 2.57
N GLN A 473 2.14 24.99 1.88
CA GLN A 473 1.61 25.29 0.55
C GLN A 473 2.18 24.41 -0.57
N LYS A 474 3.36 23.78 -0.40
CA LYS A 474 3.97 22.89 -1.41
C LYS A 474 3.88 21.39 -1.08
N SER A 475 3.29 21.01 0.05
CA SER A 475 3.06 19.60 0.41
C SER A 475 2.18 18.88 -0.63
N LYS A 476 1.18 19.58 -1.18
CA LYS A 476 0.37 19.09 -2.31
C LYS A 476 1.21 18.79 -3.56
N THR A 477 2.22 19.61 -3.84
CA THR A 477 3.10 19.45 -5.02
C THR A 477 4.09 18.30 -4.84
N ILE A 478 4.62 18.08 -3.63
CA ILE A 478 5.49 16.94 -3.31
C ILE A 478 4.72 15.61 -3.41
N GLN A 479 3.45 15.59 -2.97
CA GLN A 479 2.55 14.45 -3.19
C GLN A 479 2.29 14.21 -4.67
N GLU A 480 2.18 15.26 -5.50
CA GLU A 480 2.02 15.18 -6.96
C GLU A 480 3.32 14.72 -7.66
N ASP A 481 4.50 15.06 -7.13
CA ASP A 481 5.83 14.85 -7.72
C ASP A 481 6.62 13.62 -7.20
N LEU A 482 6.02 12.69 -6.46
CA LEU A 482 6.75 11.49 -5.98
C LEU A 482 7.36 10.62 -7.11
N ASP A 483 6.72 10.59 -8.29
CA ASP A 483 7.30 9.97 -9.50
C ASP A 483 8.49 10.78 -10.05
N GLN A 484 8.51 12.09 -9.83
CA GLN A 484 9.66 12.94 -10.15
C GLN A 484 10.75 12.87 -9.07
N ILE A 485 10.43 12.63 -7.80
CA ILE A 485 11.42 12.45 -6.72
C ILE A 485 12.21 11.15 -6.92
N LEU A 486 11.53 10.11 -7.43
CA LEU A 486 12.15 8.82 -7.76
C LEU A 486 12.97 8.82 -9.06
N VAL A 487 12.80 9.82 -9.95
CA VAL A 487 13.35 9.78 -11.33
C VAL A 487 14.04 11.08 -11.79
N HIS A 488 13.87 12.22 -11.10
CA HIS A 488 14.32 13.53 -11.58
C HIS A 488 14.83 14.47 -10.44
N PRO A 489 15.76 15.40 -10.72
CA PRO A 489 16.37 16.27 -9.72
C PRO A 489 15.47 17.46 -9.36
N THR A 490 14.16 17.27 -9.16
CA THR A 490 13.22 18.35 -8.83
C THR A 490 13.36 18.84 -7.37
N ALA A 491 14.01 18.04 -6.50
CA ALA A 491 14.49 18.48 -5.20
C ALA A 491 15.54 19.61 -5.26
N ARG A 492 16.13 19.86 -6.44
CA ARG A 492 17.07 20.96 -6.69
C ARG A 492 16.43 22.34 -6.44
N GLN A 493 15.13 22.50 -6.75
CA GLN A 493 14.42 23.77 -6.53
C GLN A 493 14.17 24.12 -5.06
N TYR A 494 14.16 23.13 -4.15
CA TYR A 494 13.84 23.35 -2.73
C TYR A 494 15.05 23.85 -1.92
N LEU A 495 16.26 23.50 -2.33
CA LEU A 495 17.49 23.98 -1.69
C LEU A 495 18.00 25.28 -2.34
N ASP A 496 17.78 25.47 -3.65
CA ASP A 496 18.08 26.75 -4.30
C ASP A 496 17.23 27.91 -3.72
N SER A 497 16.02 27.66 -3.20
CA SER A 497 15.21 28.68 -2.52
C SER A 497 15.64 28.98 -1.08
N THR A 498 16.23 28.01 -0.36
CA THR A 498 16.75 28.22 1.02
C THR A 498 18.13 28.87 1.06
N ALA A 499 18.84 28.91 -0.07
CA ALA A 499 20.04 29.72 -0.26
C ALA A 499 19.73 31.22 -0.40
N SER A 500 18.46 31.63 -0.51
CA SER A 500 18.08 33.04 -0.55
C SER A 500 17.87 33.62 0.87
N ASN A 501 18.88 34.39 1.30
CA ASN A 501 18.91 35.37 2.40
C ASN A 501 18.81 34.84 3.86
N ASN A 502 19.96 34.88 4.57
CA ASN A 502 20.17 34.69 6.03
C ASN A 502 20.20 33.26 6.62
N SER A 503 20.29 32.19 5.83
CA SER A 503 20.36 30.82 6.37
C SER A 503 21.81 30.39 6.69
N GLU A 504 22.00 29.82 7.89
CA GLU A 504 23.22 29.11 8.31
C GLU A 504 23.00 27.61 8.09
N ILE A 505 23.83 26.97 7.27
CA ILE A 505 23.83 25.51 7.07
C ILE A 505 24.89 24.94 8.00
N LYS A 506 24.44 24.20 9.01
CA LYS A 506 25.33 23.62 10.01
C LYS A 506 25.79 22.22 9.61
N LEU A 507 27.08 21.97 9.72
CA LEU A 507 27.69 20.67 9.38
C LEU A 507 27.12 19.54 10.24
N ASN A 508 26.90 19.80 11.53
CA ASN A 508 26.35 18.81 12.46
C ASN A 508 24.96 18.34 12.01
N GLN A 509 24.06 19.25 11.61
CA GLN A 509 22.72 18.90 11.14
C GLN A 509 22.75 18.01 9.90
N GLN A 510 23.62 18.32 8.93
CA GLN A 510 23.78 17.48 7.73
C GLN A 510 24.36 16.10 8.08
N SER A 511 25.26 16.05 9.07
CA SER A 511 25.85 14.81 9.57
C SER A 511 24.79 13.92 10.22
N GLU A 512 23.88 14.49 11.02
CA GLU A 512 22.80 13.73 11.67
C GLU A 512 21.82 13.16 10.63
N ILE A 513 21.44 13.95 9.60
CA ILE A 513 20.60 13.46 8.49
C ILE A 513 21.30 12.29 7.78
N LEU A 514 22.57 12.47 7.38
CA LEU A 514 23.31 11.44 6.65
C LEU A 514 23.48 10.17 7.48
N LEU A 515 23.72 10.30 8.78
CA LEU A 515 23.82 9.17 9.69
C LEU A 515 22.49 8.43 9.82
N THR A 516 21.36 9.15 9.95
CA THR A 516 20.03 8.54 9.92
C THR A 516 19.75 7.84 8.59
N MET A 517 20.13 8.44 7.45
CA MET A 517 19.98 7.81 6.14
C MET A 517 20.82 6.54 6.03
N ALA A 518 22.03 6.53 6.56
CA ALA A 518 22.88 5.35 6.59
C ALA A 518 22.24 4.20 7.37
N ASP A 519 21.64 4.49 8.54
CA ASP A 519 20.92 3.48 9.33
C ASP A 519 19.69 2.93 8.59
N TYR A 520 18.94 3.79 7.89
CA TYR A 520 17.86 3.34 7.01
C TYR A 520 18.36 2.46 5.87
N VAL A 521 19.45 2.85 5.20
CA VAL A 521 20.05 2.05 4.11
C VAL A 521 20.46 0.67 4.64
N ASP A 522 21.05 0.59 5.84
CA ASP A 522 21.44 -0.70 6.42
C ASP A 522 20.22 -1.58 6.72
N GLN A 523 19.10 -0.99 7.16
CA GLN A 523 17.85 -1.72 7.39
C GLN A 523 17.10 -2.10 6.10
N LEU A 524 17.18 -1.28 5.05
CA LEU A 524 16.46 -1.46 3.79
C LEU A 524 17.31 -2.04 2.67
N ALA A 525 18.58 -2.34 2.91
CA ALA A 525 19.44 -3.05 1.98
C ALA A 525 18.78 -4.38 1.60
N ASP A 526 18.32 -4.48 0.35
CA ASP A 526 17.59 -5.64 -0.15
C ASP A 526 18.52 -6.81 -0.51
N TRP A 527 19.84 -6.58 -0.46
CA TRP A 527 20.88 -7.61 -0.56
C TRP A 527 21.34 -8.15 0.81
N LYS A 528 20.76 -7.67 1.93
CA LYS A 528 21.09 -8.11 3.29
C LYS A 528 19.83 -8.49 4.06
N ASN A 529 19.97 -9.49 4.92
CA ASN A 529 18.93 -9.77 5.91
C ASN A 529 18.99 -8.72 7.04
N SER A 530 17.86 -8.15 7.39
CA SER A 530 17.68 -7.15 8.45
C SER A 530 16.40 -7.43 9.24
N SER A 531 16.13 -6.59 10.24
CA SER A 531 14.89 -6.69 11.00
C SER A 531 13.64 -6.42 10.16
N PHE A 532 13.75 -5.71 9.02
CA PHE A 532 12.63 -5.47 8.11
C PHE A 532 12.15 -6.73 7.38
N ASP A 533 13.00 -7.75 7.20
CA ASP A 533 12.61 -9.02 6.57
C ASP A 533 11.69 -9.87 7.46
N LYS A 534 11.64 -9.53 8.75
CA LYS A 534 10.75 -10.16 9.72
C LYS A 534 9.46 -9.35 9.76
N ASN A 535 8.40 -9.89 9.14
CA ASN A 535 7.03 -9.36 9.11
C ASN A 535 6.69 -8.44 7.94
N LEU A 536 6.85 -7.11 8.07
CA LEU A 536 6.18 -6.16 7.17
C LEU A 536 6.58 -6.34 5.69
N SER A 537 7.85 -6.63 5.40
CA SER A 537 8.31 -6.83 4.01
C SER A 537 7.86 -8.16 3.38
N ALA A 538 7.25 -9.07 4.16
CA ALA A 538 6.68 -10.32 3.66
C ALA A 538 5.18 -10.21 3.36
N VAL A 539 4.55 -9.07 3.68
CA VAL A 539 3.14 -8.82 3.39
C VAL A 539 2.95 -8.69 1.89
N GLU A 540 2.11 -9.53 1.31
CA GLU A 540 1.75 -9.48 -0.11
C GLU A 540 0.54 -8.56 -0.31
N ALA A 541 0.42 -8.00 -1.52
CA ALA A 541 -0.72 -7.15 -1.87
C ALA A 541 -2.07 -7.85 -1.67
N LYS A 542 -2.14 -9.18 -1.83
CA LYS A 542 -3.35 -9.99 -1.57
C LYS A 542 -3.82 -9.95 -0.11
N ASP A 543 -2.90 -9.77 0.83
CA ASP A 543 -3.20 -9.75 2.27
C ASP A 543 -3.98 -8.48 2.65
N ILE A 544 -3.85 -7.44 1.83
CA ILE A 544 -4.50 -6.13 1.96
C ILE A 544 -5.69 -6.03 1.00
N LEU A 545 -5.53 -6.46 -0.26
CA LEU A 545 -6.51 -6.36 -1.33
C LEU A 545 -7.18 -7.71 -1.62
N LYS A 546 -7.96 -8.21 -0.66
CA LYS A 546 -8.64 -9.52 -0.73
C LYS A 546 -9.55 -9.74 -1.95
N GLN A 547 -9.95 -8.66 -2.63
CA GLN A 547 -10.83 -8.70 -3.79
C GLN A 547 -10.09 -8.84 -5.14
N LEU A 548 -8.75 -8.81 -5.15
CA LEU A 548 -7.93 -8.91 -6.35
C LEU A 548 -7.18 -10.25 -6.38
N ASN A 549 -7.71 -11.24 -7.11
CA ASN A 549 -7.06 -12.54 -7.35
C ASN A 549 -6.09 -12.54 -8.56
N ALA A 550 -5.56 -11.37 -8.95
CA ALA A 550 -4.68 -11.24 -10.12
C ALA A 550 -3.22 -11.62 -9.80
N ASP A 551 -2.38 -11.88 -10.81
CA ASP A 551 -0.93 -12.16 -10.63
C ASP A 551 -0.20 -11.03 -9.87
N SER A 552 -0.71 -9.79 -9.92
CA SER A 552 -0.23 -8.66 -9.12
C SER A 552 -0.43 -8.81 -7.60
N SER A 553 -1.20 -9.81 -7.16
CA SER A 553 -1.53 -10.08 -5.76
C SER A 553 -0.34 -10.65 -4.96
N HIS A 554 0.65 -11.23 -5.64
CA HIS A 554 1.88 -11.76 -5.04
C HIS A 554 3.00 -10.74 -4.87
N ARG A 555 2.80 -9.49 -5.32
CA ARG A 555 3.79 -8.43 -5.12
C ARG A 555 3.87 -8.08 -3.63
N LEU A 556 5.09 -7.97 -3.12
CA LEU A 556 5.33 -7.50 -1.75
C LEU A 556 4.84 -6.07 -1.60
N PHE A 557 4.00 -5.84 -0.60
CA PHE A 557 3.39 -4.54 -0.35
C PHE A 557 4.38 -3.55 0.25
N PHE A 558 5.42 -4.03 0.96
CA PHE A 558 6.50 -3.23 1.57
C PHE A 558 7.87 -3.70 1.10
N ALA A 559 8.06 -3.78 -0.22
CA ALA A 559 9.31 -4.22 -0.81
C ALA A 559 10.48 -3.29 -0.45
N LYS A 560 11.54 -3.84 0.16
CA LYS A 560 12.78 -3.10 0.43
C LYS A 560 13.37 -2.45 -0.82
N TYR A 561 13.34 -3.14 -1.95
CA TYR A 561 13.88 -2.64 -3.22
C TYR A 561 13.11 -1.45 -3.81
N ASP A 562 11.87 -1.22 -3.36
CA ASP A 562 11.06 -0.04 -3.70
C ASP A 562 11.30 1.12 -2.70
N LEU A 563 11.62 0.79 -1.44
CA LEU A 563 11.88 1.76 -0.37
C LEU A 563 13.32 2.31 -0.38
N LEU A 564 14.30 1.49 -0.70
CA LEU A 564 15.72 1.85 -0.69
C LEU A 564 16.03 3.08 -1.58
N PRO A 565 15.52 3.20 -2.83
CA PRO A 565 15.77 4.37 -3.66
C PRO A 565 15.31 5.67 -3.04
N LEU A 566 14.21 5.65 -2.27
CA LEU A 566 13.69 6.84 -1.58
C LEU A 566 14.70 7.36 -0.57
N VAL A 567 15.25 6.49 0.28
CA VAL A 567 16.26 6.86 1.29
C VAL A 567 17.56 7.32 0.62
N LEU A 568 18.00 6.63 -0.43
CA LEU A 568 19.19 7.03 -1.20
C LEU A 568 19.01 8.38 -1.89
N SER A 569 17.80 8.74 -2.30
CA SER A 569 17.51 10.05 -2.88
C SER A 569 17.73 11.19 -1.87
N VAL A 570 17.36 10.99 -0.60
CA VAL A 570 17.58 11.96 0.48
C VAL A 570 19.07 12.05 0.80
N ALA A 571 19.76 10.92 0.94
CA ALA A 571 21.20 10.89 1.17
C ALA A 571 21.98 11.59 0.04
N SER A 572 21.56 11.37 -1.22
CA SER A 572 22.14 12.02 -2.41
C SER A 572 22.02 13.55 -2.34
N GLN A 573 20.88 14.08 -1.88
CA GLN A 573 20.70 15.52 -1.70
C GLN A 573 21.64 16.08 -0.63
N THR A 574 21.73 15.42 0.53
CA THR A 574 22.65 15.81 1.61
C THR A 574 24.10 15.80 1.12
N LEU A 575 24.52 14.78 0.37
CA LEU A 575 25.87 14.69 -0.20
C LEU A 575 26.11 15.72 -1.31
N LYS A 576 25.09 16.08 -2.10
CA LYS A 576 25.22 17.06 -3.19
C LYS A 576 25.42 18.49 -2.67
N LEU A 577 24.77 18.85 -1.56
CA LEU A 577 25.06 20.10 -0.84
C LEU A 577 26.54 20.20 -0.44
N MET A 578 27.20 19.06 -0.28
CA MET A 578 28.63 18.98 0.05
C MET A 578 29.55 18.99 -1.18
N GLN A 579 29.03 19.16 -2.39
CA GLN A 579 29.83 19.21 -3.64
C GLN A 579 29.77 20.56 -4.36
N GLY A 580 29.00 21.54 -3.88
CA GLY A 580 28.90 22.87 -4.49
C GLY A 580 30.20 23.71 -4.47
N SER A 581 30.21 24.83 -5.19
CA SER A 581 31.26 25.87 -5.07
C SER A 581 31.31 26.41 -3.63
N ASP A 582 30.14 26.50 -3.01
CA ASP A 582 29.92 26.86 -1.60
C ASP A 582 29.71 25.59 -0.76
N SER A 583 30.57 24.59 -0.93
CA SER A 583 30.47 23.31 -0.21
C SER A 583 30.91 23.43 1.25
N LEU A 584 30.30 22.64 2.13
CA LEU A 584 30.76 22.41 3.51
C LEU A 584 32.17 21.81 3.59
N ILE A 585 32.59 21.08 2.55
CA ILE A 585 33.88 20.41 2.46
C ILE A 585 34.88 21.32 1.72
N VAL A 586 36.07 21.44 2.29
CA VAL A 586 37.22 22.07 1.66
C VAL A 586 38.32 21.05 1.47
N LEU A 587 38.92 21.04 0.28
CA LEU A 587 40.10 20.25 0.00
C LEU A 587 41.33 21.09 0.24
N ILE A 588 42.38 20.48 0.74
CA ILE A 588 43.63 21.15 1.06
C ILE A 588 44.73 20.43 0.29
N ASP A 589 45.40 21.16 -0.60
CA ASP A 589 46.52 20.62 -1.36
C ASP A 589 47.78 20.44 -0.48
N ASN A 590 48.81 19.83 -1.04
CA ASN A 590 50.06 19.58 -0.32
C ASN A 590 50.83 20.86 0.09
N TYR A 591 50.43 22.03 -0.39
CA TYR A 591 51.00 23.34 -0.07
C TYR A 591 50.11 24.16 0.89
N GLY A 592 48.98 23.60 1.35
CA GLY A 592 48.02 24.29 2.21
C GLY A 592 47.00 25.15 1.44
N GLY A 593 46.97 25.07 0.12
CA GLY A 593 46.00 25.76 -0.73
C GLY A 593 44.60 25.17 -0.58
N LEU A 594 43.61 26.05 -0.37
CA LEU A 594 42.20 25.66 -0.26
C LEU A 594 41.57 25.52 -1.64
N LEU A 595 41.10 24.32 -1.96
CA LEU A 595 40.49 23.98 -3.24
C LEU A 595 39.00 23.64 -3.06
N PRO A 596 38.13 24.06 -4.00
CA PRO A 596 36.75 23.61 -4.03
C PRO A 596 36.67 22.14 -4.45
N VAL A 597 35.69 21.39 -3.95
CA VAL A 597 35.54 19.95 -4.22
C VAL A 597 35.45 19.64 -5.72
N GLN A 598 34.81 20.52 -6.49
CA GLN A 598 34.62 20.39 -7.95
C GLN A 598 35.93 20.46 -8.75
N SER A 599 37.02 20.93 -8.14
CA SER A 599 38.31 21.03 -8.81
C SER A 599 39.08 19.71 -8.88
N ILE A 600 38.64 18.64 -8.19
CA ILE A 600 39.33 17.34 -8.21
C ILE A 600 39.40 16.76 -9.62
N ASP A 601 38.27 16.77 -10.35
CA ASP A 601 38.21 16.11 -11.67
C ASP A 601 38.99 16.87 -12.76
N ASN A 602 39.32 18.14 -12.52
CA ASN A 602 39.94 19.03 -13.49
C ASN A 602 41.35 19.51 -13.11
N SER A 603 41.86 19.18 -11.91
CA SER A 603 43.17 19.63 -11.44
C SER A 603 44.18 18.49 -11.41
N SER A 604 45.39 18.76 -11.88
CA SER A 604 46.55 17.88 -11.71
C SER A 604 47.16 17.97 -10.30
N THR A 605 46.50 18.69 -9.38
CA THR A 605 47.03 19.00 -8.06
C THR A 605 46.70 17.86 -7.10
N PRO A 606 47.70 17.18 -6.51
CA PRO A 606 47.44 16.14 -5.53
C PRO A 606 46.82 16.75 -4.27
N VAL A 607 45.65 16.25 -3.90
CA VAL A 607 44.94 16.58 -2.66
C VAL A 607 45.18 15.46 -1.65
N ALA A 608 45.73 15.79 -0.49
CA ALA A 608 46.00 14.82 0.58
C ALA A 608 45.12 15.01 1.82
N LEU A 609 44.49 16.18 1.96
CA LEU A 609 43.77 16.60 3.15
C LEU A 609 42.39 17.16 2.77
N ALA A 610 41.41 16.94 3.63
CA ALA A 610 40.10 17.58 3.55
C ALA A 610 39.64 18.00 4.94
N ALA A 611 38.94 19.12 5.00
CA ALA A 611 38.25 19.57 6.21
C ALA A 611 36.79 19.88 5.89
N ALA A 612 35.98 20.06 6.92
CA ALA A 612 34.59 20.47 6.79
C ALA A 612 34.21 21.49 7.85
N THR A 613 33.35 22.44 7.49
CA THR A 613 32.89 23.52 8.36
C THR A 613 31.48 23.99 7.97
N ASP A 614 30.85 24.78 8.84
CA ASP A 614 29.53 25.37 8.58
C ASP A 614 29.57 26.37 7.42
N LEU A 615 28.42 26.58 6.77
CA LEU A 615 28.20 27.69 5.85
C LEU A 615 27.31 28.75 6.51
N LYS A 616 27.71 30.01 6.39
CA LYS A 616 26.93 31.17 6.81
C LYS A 616 26.84 32.15 5.66
N ASN A 617 25.61 32.41 5.20
CA ASN A 617 25.35 33.29 4.04
C ASN A 617 26.10 32.85 2.77
N GLY A 618 26.20 31.54 2.53
CA GLY A 618 26.94 30.97 1.39
C GLY A 618 28.47 30.92 1.57
N PHE A 619 29.02 31.49 2.64
CA PHE A 619 30.46 31.45 2.91
C PHE A 619 30.80 30.43 3.98
N ARG A 620 31.92 29.73 3.81
CA ARG A 620 32.47 28.84 4.83
C ARG A 620 32.88 29.64 6.05
N LYS A 621 32.59 29.11 7.25
CA LYS A 621 33.24 29.63 8.45
C LYS A 621 34.73 29.31 8.43
N GLU A 622 35.51 30.21 8.97
CA GLU A 622 36.96 30.04 9.05
C GLU A 622 37.40 29.14 10.19
N ASN A 623 36.52 28.79 11.14
CA ASN A 623 36.82 27.86 12.21
C ASN A 623 36.31 26.45 11.90
N ILE A 624 37.15 25.46 12.15
CA ILE A 624 36.81 24.04 12.12
C ILE A 624 36.68 23.57 13.55
N LYS A 625 35.53 23.00 13.88
CA LYS A 625 35.28 22.36 15.17
C LYS A 625 35.58 20.87 15.04
N SER A 626 36.46 20.35 15.88
CA SER A 626 36.86 18.94 15.83
C SER A 626 35.66 18.00 16.04
N ARG A 627 34.74 18.35 16.95
CA ARG A 627 33.49 17.62 17.18
C ARG A 627 32.65 17.46 15.91
N ASP A 628 32.40 18.56 15.22
CA ASP A 628 31.52 18.56 14.04
C ASP A 628 32.19 17.82 12.88
N LEU A 629 33.51 17.98 12.71
CA LEU A 629 34.29 17.21 11.74
C LEU A 629 34.24 15.70 12.02
N CYS A 630 34.40 15.29 13.28
CA CYS A 630 34.35 13.88 13.66
C CYS A 630 32.96 13.29 13.41
N ARG A 631 31.88 13.97 13.82
CA ARG A 631 30.50 13.54 13.52
C ARG A 631 30.25 13.43 12.02
N PHE A 632 30.76 14.39 11.25
CA PHE A 632 30.65 14.36 9.81
C PHE A 632 31.35 13.16 9.20
N GLN A 633 32.62 12.94 9.56
CA GLN A 633 33.38 11.79 9.07
C GLN A 633 32.75 10.46 9.50
N LEU A 634 32.21 10.36 10.71
CA LEU A 634 31.45 9.19 11.18
C LEU A 634 30.20 8.94 10.34
N SER A 635 29.45 9.98 9.97
CA SER A 635 28.27 9.83 9.12
C SER A 635 28.63 9.35 7.71
N ILE A 636 29.72 9.86 7.13
CA ILE A 636 30.24 9.37 5.84
C ILE A 636 30.71 7.91 5.96
N LEU A 637 31.45 7.57 7.03
CA LEU A 637 31.91 6.20 7.28
C LEU A 637 30.74 5.23 7.40
N GLN A 638 29.69 5.59 8.13
CA GLN A 638 28.50 4.77 8.28
C GLN A 638 27.76 4.62 6.96
N PHE A 639 27.58 5.70 6.19
CA PHE A 639 26.94 5.63 4.87
C PHE A 639 27.75 4.79 3.86
N TYR A 640 29.09 4.92 3.87
CA TYR A 640 29.99 4.11 3.05
C TYR A 640 29.87 2.60 3.36
N ARG A 641 29.72 2.24 4.65
CA ARG A 641 29.49 0.85 5.09
C ARG A 641 28.09 0.36 4.75
N ALA A 642 27.06 1.18 4.97
CA ALA A 642 25.67 0.82 4.69
C ALA A 642 25.46 0.50 3.20
N THR A 643 26.11 1.27 2.32
CA THR A 643 26.10 1.09 0.86
C THR A 643 27.08 0.02 0.34
N GLU A 644 27.74 -0.72 1.24
CA GLU A 644 28.56 -1.85 0.83
C GLU A 644 27.72 -2.95 0.19
N ALA A 645 28.18 -3.42 -0.98
CA ALA A 645 27.52 -4.40 -1.84
C ALA A 645 26.23 -3.92 -2.54
N ILE A 646 26.02 -2.60 -2.64
CA ILE A 646 24.86 -1.99 -3.32
C ILE A 646 24.69 -2.44 -4.79
N GLU A 647 25.77 -2.85 -5.45
CA GLU A 647 25.74 -3.46 -6.78
C GLU A 647 24.84 -4.71 -6.89
N ASN A 648 24.52 -5.34 -5.76
CA ASN A 648 23.66 -6.52 -5.68
C ASN A 648 22.17 -6.20 -5.45
N THR A 649 21.79 -4.91 -5.44
CA THR A 649 20.39 -4.51 -5.27
C THR A 649 19.49 -5.11 -6.37
N GLN A 650 18.26 -5.43 -6.00
CA GLN A 650 17.17 -5.87 -6.88
C GLN A 650 16.29 -4.70 -7.33
N SER A 651 16.60 -3.46 -6.92
CA SER A 651 15.82 -2.29 -7.32
C SER A 651 15.91 -2.00 -8.81
N GLU A 652 14.83 -2.25 -9.54
CA GLU A 652 14.72 -1.93 -10.96
C GLU A 652 14.81 -0.42 -11.23
N LEU A 653 14.39 0.42 -10.28
CA LEU A 653 14.53 1.88 -10.37
C LEU A 653 16.00 2.30 -10.43
N LEU A 654 16.88 1.69 -9.63
CA LEU A 654 18.30 2.01 -9.63
C LEU A 654 19.04 1.42 -10.83
N LYS A 655 18.54 0.30 -11.37
CA LYS A 655 19.12 -0.38 -12.55
C LYS A 655 18.71 0.25 -13.88
N LYS A 656 17.59 0.99 -13.90
CA LYS A 656 17.05 1.62 -15.11
C LYS A 656 18.11 2.52 -15.76
N LEU A 657 18.32 2.32 -17.06
CA LEU A 657 19.22 3.14 -17.86
C LEU A 657 18.55 4.47 -18.23
N ASP A 658 19.32 5.55 -18.17
CA ASP A 658 18.96 6.85 -18.69
C ASP A 658 19.21 6.95 -20.22
N ALA A 659 18.96 8.13 -20.79
CA ALA A 659 19.13 8.39 -22.21
C ALA A 659 20.59 8.24 -22.70
N ASP A 660 21.56 8.37 -21.79
CA ASP A 660 23.00 8.27 -22.05
C ASP A 660 23.54 6.85 -21.80
N GLY A 661 22.68 5.90 -21.42
CA GLY A 661 23.04 4.52 -21.13
C GLY A 661 23.70 4.32 -19.75
N ASN A 662 23.59 5.30 -18.84
CA ASN A 662 24.03 5.19 -17.46
C ASN A 662 22.87 4.81 -16.54
N SER A 663 23.15 4.22 -15.39
CA SER A 663 22.14 3.96 -14.35
C SER A 663 22.54 4.65 -13.06
N SER A 664 21.56 5.00 -12.23
CA SER A 664 21.83 5.55 -10.90
C SER A 664 22.66 4.60 -10.04
N LEU A 665 22.52 3.28 -10.24
CA LEU A 665 23.36 2.28 -9.59
C LEU A 665 24.85 2.45 -9.96
N ASN A 666 25.16 2.64 -11.24
CA ASN A 666 26.55 2.83 -11.69
C ASN A 666 27.17 4.09 -11.06
N ASP A 667 26.39 5.17 -10.94
CA ASP A 667 26.84 6.40 -10.33
C ASP A 667 27.04 6.27 -8.82
N LEU A 668 26.17 5.52 -8.12
CA LEU A 668 26.34 5.20 -6.71
C LEU A 668 27.62 4.39 -6.45
N VAL A 669 27.88 3.37 -7.29
CA VAL A 669 29.10 2.56 -7.18
C VAL A 669 30.35 3.41 -7.42
N LYS A 670 30.33 4.35 -8.38
CA LYS A 670 31.43 5.31 -8.58
C LYS A 670 31.57 6.25 -7.38
N ALA A 671 30.47 6.79 -6.87
CA ALA A 671 30.46 7.73 -5.75
C ALA A 671 31.07 7.11 -4.48
N ARG A 672 30.89 5.79 -4.25
CA ARG A 672 31.55 5.08 -3.14
C ARG A 672 33.07 5.21 -3.16
N LYS A 673 33.72 5.23 -4.34
CA LYS A 673 35.16 5.46 -4.45
C LYS A 673 35.55 6.87 -3.99
N SER A 674 34.77 7.86 -4.40
CA SER A 674 34.97 9.25 -3.98
C SER A 674 34.75 9.43 -2.47
N LEU A 675 33.76 8.76 -1.88
CA LEU A 675 33.56 8.74 -0.43
C LEU A 675 34.74 8.10 0.30
N HIS A 676 35.29 7.00 -0.23
CA HIS A 676 36.49 6.37 0.34
C HIS A 676 37.69 7.32 0.36
N LEU A 677 37.94 8.03 -0.74
CA LEU A 677 39.01 9.03 -0.81
C LEU A 677 38.76 10.19 0.16
N LEU A 678 37.51 10.66 0.28
CA LEU A 678 37.14 11.69 1.24
C LEU A 678 37.37 11.24 2.69
N ILE A 679 37.04 9.99 3.04
CA ILE A 679 37.31 9.39 4.36
C ILE A 679 38.81 9.45 4.67
N VAL A 680 39.67 9.10 3.71
CA VAL A 680 41.13 9.17 3.86
C VAL A 680 41.58 10.61 4.06
N ALA A 681 41.09 11.55 3.26
CA ALA A 681 41.48 12.96 3.33
C ALA A 681 41.05 13.62 4.66
N LEU A 682 39.84 13.33 5.15
CA LEU A 682 39.36 13.77 6.46
C LEU A 682 40.15 13.11 7.60
N GLY A 683 40.44 11.81 7.49
CA GLY A 683 41.26 11.08 8.47
C GLY A 683 42.68 11.62 8.57
N ASN A 684 43.30 11.99 7.43
CA ASN A 684 44.60 12.65 7.41
C ASN A 684 44.54 14.01 8.09
N TYR A 685 43.50 14.81 7.86
CA TYR A 685 43.33 16.10 8.52
C TYR A 685 43.17 15.94 10.03
N LEU A 686 42.26 15.06 10.48
CA LEU A 686 42.04 14.79 11.90
C LEU A 686 43.32 14.30 12.60
N SER A 687 44.04 13.36 11.99
CA SER A 687 45.23 12.76 12.60
C SER A 687 46.49 13.65 12.57
N SER A 688 46.60 14.58 11.61
CA SER A 688 47.82 15.39 11.43
C SER A 688 47.68 16.87 11.78
N GLN A 689 46.49 17.46 11.62
CA GLN A 689 46.27 18.90 11.80
C GLN A 689 45.61 19.23 13.14
N LEU A 690 44.68 18.40 13.61
CA LEU A 690 43.92 18.67 14.84
C LEU A 690 44.57 18.12 16.12
N VAL A 691 45.51 17.17 16.01
CA VAL A 691 46.23 16.62 17.16
C VAL A 691 47.40 17.53 17.52
N GLN A 692 47.36 18.09 18.73
CA GLN A 692 48.41 18.97 19.23
C GLN A 692 49.66 18.17 19.70
N SER A 693 50.74 18.88 20.00
CA SER A 693 51.99 18.28 20.48
C SER A 693 51.87 17.53 21.82
N ASN A 694 50.83 17.81 22.62
CA ASN A 694 50.51 17.07 23.83
C ASN A 694 49.71 15.77 23.57
N GLY A 695 49.42 15.47 22.30
CA GLY A 695 48.65 14.31 21.85
C GLY A 695 47.14 14.42 22.03
N LEU A 696 46.61 15.58 22.46
CA LEU A 696 45.17 15.83 22.54
C LEU A 696 44.68 16.56 21.29
N VAL A 697 43.40 16.37 20.97
CA VAL A 697 42.71 16.99 19.83
C VAL A 697 42.24 18.38 20.22
N ALA A 698 42.62 19.39 19.44
CA ALA A 698 42.17 20.76 19.61
C ALA A 698 40.65 20.87 19.45
N LYS A 699 40.02 21.74 20.24
CA LYS A 699 38.58 22.02 20.12
C LYS A 699 38.24 22.69 18.79
N GLU A 700 39.01 23.73 18.45
CA GLU A 700 38.82 24.52 17.23
C GLU A 700 40.15 24.91 16.59
N MET A 701 40.16 24.99 15.25
CA MET A 701 41.32 25.39 14.44
C MET A 701 40.87 26.36 13.33
N SER A 702 41.69 27.36 13.03
CA SER A 702 41.46 28.23 11.87
C SER A 702 41.83 27.50 10.58
N LEU A 703 40.88 27.40 9.66
CA LEU A 703 41.08 26.86 8.31
C LEU A 703 42.04 27.73 7.49
N VAL A 704 42.03 29.05 7.70
CA VAL A 704 42.84 30.00 6.93
C VAL A 704 44.23 30.18 7.53
N ALA A 705 44.33 30.39 8.84
CA ALA A 705 45.60 30.64 9.51
C ALA A 705 46.35 29.34 9.85
N GLY A 706 45.65 28.20 9.91
CA GLY A 706 46.24 26.93 10.35
C GLY A 706 46.54 26.89 11.86
N GLU A 707 46.02 27.85 12.63
CA GLU A 707 46.31 28.01 14.06
C GLU A 707 45.19 27.44 14.95
N PHE A 708 45.55 26.91 16.12
CA PHE A 708 44.59 26.49 17.13
C PHE A 708 43.92 27.71 17.79
N LEU A 709 42.58 27.71 17.85
CA LEU A 709 41.81 28.82 18.39
C LEU A 709 41.53 28.70 19.90
N SER A 710 41.86 27.54 20.49
CA SER A 710 41.67 27.24 21.91
C SER A 710 42.77 26.32 22.43
N ASN A 711 43.22 26.57 23.66
CA ASN A 711 44.10 25.68 24.42
C ASN A 711 43.34 24.75 25.37
N ASP A 712 42.01 24.87 25.41
CA ASP A 712 41.13 23.99 26.19
C ASP A 712 40.77 22.72 25.42
N PHE A 713 40.71 21.59 26.13
CA PHE A 713 40.37 20.28 25.61
C PHE A 713 39.08 19.77 26.22
N ASP A 714 38.17 19.28 25.38
CA ASP A 714 36.90 18.70 25.79
C ASP A 714 36.93 17.17 25.66
N LEU A 715 36.43 16.47 26.67
CA LEU A 715 36.41 15.00 26.74
C LEU A 715 35.64 14.34 25.57
N VAL A 716 34.51 14.92 25.18
CA VAL A 716 33.69 14.40 24.08
C VAL A 716 34.46 14.51 22.77
N ASP A 717 35.20 15.60 22.57
CA ASP A 717 36.00 15.79 21.36
C ASP A 717 37.13 14.74 21.27
N GLN A 718 37.80 14.45 22.39
CA GLN A 718 38.85 13.42 22.42
C GLN A 718 38.31 12.03 22.09
N THR A 719 37.23 11.65 22.77
CA THR A 719 36.66 10.30 22.65
C THR A 719 36.02 10.09 21.28
N LEU A 720 35.35 11.11 20.74
CA LEU A 720 34.77 11.07 19.40
C LEU A 720 35.84 10.99 18.31
N ALA A 721 36.97 11.69 18.48
CA ALA A 721 38.11 11.57 17.57
C ALA A 721 38.72 10.16 17.61
N ILE A 722 38.84 9.54 18.80
CA ILE A 722 39.26 8.14 18.93
C ILE A 722 38.32 7.22 18.14
N GLU A 723 37.01 7.31 18.36
CA GLU A 723 36.02 6.50 17.63
C GLU A 723 36.16 6.71 16.11
N THR A 724 36.24 7.96 15.68
CA THR A 724 36.34 8.34 14.26
C THR A 724 37.59 7.73 13.62
N LEU A 725 38.75 7.87 14.26
CA LEU A 725 40.02 7.35 13.76
C LEU A 725 40.05 5.82 13.75
N VAL A 726 39.48 5.16 14.77
CA VAL A 726 39.34 3.69 14.78
C VAL A 726 38.46 3.22 13.62
N LYS A 727 37.27 3.83 13.42
CA LYS A 727 36.38 3.46 12.31
C LYS A 727 36.98 3.80 10.94
N THR A 728 37.81 4.84 10.85
CA THR A 728 38.59 5.19 9.66
C THR A 728 39.64 4.13 9.37
N TYR A 729 40.40 3.69 10.37
CA TYR A 729 41.32 2.55 10.26
C TYR A 729 40.58 1.29 9.80
N GLU A 730 39.42 0.98 10.37
CA GLU A 730 38.66 -0.20 9.97
C GLU A 730 38.23 -0.15 8.50
N ALA A 731 37.87 1.02 7.98
CA ALA A 731 37.41 1.21 6.60
C ALA A 731 38.56 1.29 5.58
N THR A 732 39.73 1.79 5.97
CA THR A 732 40.85 2.09 5.05
C THR A 732 42.04 1.14 5.24
N LYS A 733 42.14 0.49 6.40
CA LYS A 733 43.28 -0.30 6.87
C LYS A 733 44.60 0.47 6.96
N ILE A 734 44.55 1.80 7.04
CA ILE A 734 45.74 2.64 7.20
C ILE A 734 46.08 2.76 8.70
N ASP A 735 47.18 2.14 9.11
CA ASP A 735 47.58 2.00 10.52
C ASP A 735 47.76 3.33 11.27
N VAL A 736 48.08 4.43 10.56
CA VAL A 736 48.28 5.75 11.18
C VAL A 736 47.08 6.20 11.98
N TYR A 737 45.86 5.93 11.52
CA TYR A 737 44.66 6.33 12.25
C TYR A 737 44.51 5.54 13.56
N ARG A 738 44.82 4.24 13.55
CA ARG A 738 44.84 3.42 14.78
C ARG A 738 45.90 3.92 15.75
N TRP A 739 47.11 4.22 15.27
CA TRP A 739 48.19 4.72 16.11
C TRP A 739 47.87 6.09 16.72
N THR A 740 47.30 7.01 15.94
CA THR A 740 46.84 8.29 16.46
C THR A 740 45.71 8.14 17.48
N ALA A 741 44.76 7.22 17.28
CA ALA A 741 43.72 6.95 18.27
C ALA A 741 44.31 6.44 19.60
N LEU A 742 45.33 5.58 19.55
CA LEU A 742 46.06 5.12 20.74
C LEU A 742 46.82 6.28 21.42
N ASP A 743 47.47 7.15 20.65
CA ASP A 743 48.19 8.31 21.17
C ASP A 743 47.25 9.28 21.90
N ILE A 744 46.06 9.54 21.34
CA ILE A 744 45.02 10.35 21.99
C ILE A 744 44.54 9.68 23.28
N PHE A 745 44.28 8.37 23.26
CA PHE A 745 43.87 7.62 24.46
C PHE A 745 44.92 7.69 25.58
N TYR A 746 46.20 7.52 25.25
CA TYR A 746 47.28 7.63 26.24
C TYR A 746 47.45 9.06 26.76
N SER A 747 47.31 10.06 25.89
CA SER A 747 47.29 11.47 26.30
C SER A 747 46.09 11.80 27.17
N LEU A 748 44.93 11.21 26.92
CA LEU A 748 43.73 11.34 27.74
C LEU A 748 43.98 10.82 29.17
N ASN A 749 44.56 9.62 29.30
CA ASN A 749 44.96 9.03 30.59
C ASN A 749 46.00 9.89 31.33
N LYS A 750 46.92 10.50 30.58
CA LYS A 750 47.98 11.33 31.15
C LYS A 750 47.48 12.68 31.63
N ASN A 751 46.67 13.36 30.83
CA ASN A 751 46.39 14.78 31.00
C ASN A 751 44.99 15.06 31.57
N MET A 752 44.01 14.18 31.29
CA MET A 752 42.60 14.43 31.63
C MET A 752 42.03 13.48 32.69
N TYR A 753 42.69 12.37 33.00
CA TYR A 753 42.23 11.47 34.07
C TYR A 753 42.32 12.13 35.46
N SER A 754 41.24 12.06 36.24
CA SER A 754 41.17 12.56 37.60
C SER A 754 41.03 11.39 38.58
N PHE A 755 42.11 11.10 39.34
CA PHE A 755 42.07 10.07 40.38
C PHE A 755 40.98 10.31 41.44
N PRO A 756 40.73 11.54 41.91
CA PRO A 756 39.62 11.80 42.83
C PRO A 756 38.24 11.45 42.25
N LYS A 757 38.03 11.63 40.94
CA LYS A 757 36.78 11.25 40.26
C LYS A 757 36.73 9.78 39.89
N ARG A 758 37.89 9.14 39.72
CA ARG A 758 38.00 7.86 38.98
C ARG A 758 37.41 7.94 37.57
N PHE A 759 37.47 9.14 36.97
CA PHE A 759 36.97 9.43 35.62
C PHE A 759 37.76 10.58 35.00
N TYR A 760 37.53 10.83 33.72
CA TYR A 760 38.14 11.95 33.02
C TYR A 760 37.45 13.28 33.39
N LYS A 761 38.22 14.37 33.36
CA LYS A 761 37.67 15.73 33.45
C LYS A 761 36.91 16.07 32.17
N ASN A 762 35.80 16.81 32.29
CA ASN A 762 35.04 17.25 31.12
C ASN A 762 35.81 18.28 30.28
N ASN A 763 36.48 19.24 30.94
CA ASN A 763 37.39 20.20 30.33
C ASN A 763 38.74 20.18 31.04
N SER A 764 39.84 20.34 30.30
CA SER A 764 41.19 20.49 30.85
C SER A 764 41.37 21.68 31.79
N SER A 765 40.62 22.77 31.57
CA SER A 765 40.69 24.00 32.38
C SER A 765 39.85 23.95 33.66
N ASP A 766 38.96 22.97 33.80
CA ASP A 766 38.07 22.86 34.96
C ASP A 766 38.69 22.03 36.09
N LEU A 767 39.19 22.73 37.10
CA LEU A 767 39.80 22.13 38.29
C LEU A 767 38.76 21.73 39.36
N LEU A 768 37.52 22.21 39.25
CA LEU A 768 36.48 22.12 40.30
C LEU A 768 35.22 21.37 39.88
N ASP A 769 35.04 21.08 38.60
CA ASP A 769 33.98 20.18 38.17
C ASP A 769 34.10 18.86 38.93
N ASN A 770 33.07 18.45 39.68
CA ASN A 770 33.01 17.17 40.41
C ASN A 770 31.91 16.25 39.86
N ASN A 771 31.13 16.69 38.88
CA ASN A 771 29.97 15.96 38.38
C ASN A 771 30.21 15.52 36.93
N VAL A 772 29.85 14.28 36.61
CA VAL A 772 29.84 13.78 35.24
C VAL A 772 28.40 13.47 34.88
N GLU A 773 27.89 14.10 33.83
CA GLU A 773 26.55 13.78 33.33
C GLU A 773 26.52 12.34 32.81
N VAL A 774 25.41 11.63 33.05
CA VAL A 774 25.20 10.25 32.58
C VAL A 774 25.45 10.12 31.08
N THR A 775 24.98 11.11 30.30
CA THR A 775 25.17 11.16 28.84
C THR A 775 26.65 11.16 28.48
N THR A 776 27.44 12.04 29.09
CA THR A 776 28.88 12.15 28.84
C THR A 776 29.63 10.88 29.24
N ALA A 777 29.28 10.27 30.37
CA ALA A 777 29.86 9.01 30.80
C ALA A 777 29.57 7.86 29.81
N LEU A 778 28.31 7.70 29.36
CA LEU A 778 27.90 6.67 28.41
C LEU A 778 28.52 6.87 27.03
N VAL A 779 28.52 8.10 26.50
CA VAL A 779 29.13 8.41 25.19
C VAL A 779 30.63 8.17 25.24
N THR A 780 31.30 8.59 26.33
CA THR A 780 32.73 8.29 26.54
C THR A 780 32.98 6.78 26.56
N TYR A 781 32.12 6.01 27.23
CA TYR A 781 32.24 4.55 27.26
C TYR A 781 32.07 3.91 25.90
N LYS A 782 31.00 4.26 25.20
CA LYS A 782 30.71 3.79 23.84
C LYS A 782 31.89 4.08 22.92
N ASN A 783 32.40 5.30 22.93
CA ASN A 783 33.48 5.73 22.05
C ASN A 783 34.79 4.98 22.34
N LEU A 784 35.24 4.90 23.59
CA LEU A 784 36.49 4.19 23.93
C LEU A 784 36.37 2.67 23.81
N SER A 785 35.16 2.10 23.96
CA SER A 785 34.92 0.67 23.73
C SER A 785 35.27 0.23 22.31
N THR A 786 35.16 1.13 21.32
CA THR A 786 35.59 0.84 19.94
C THR A 786 37.10 0.60 19.83
N LEU A 787 37.90 1.19 20.71
CA LEU A 787 39.36 1.03 20.74
C LEU A 787 39.80 -0.26 21.46
N LYS A 788 38.93 -0.86 22.29
CA LYS A 788 39.22 -2.03 23.15
C LYS A 788 39.93 -3.19 22.42
N PRO A 789 39.56 -3.58 21.19
CA PRO A 789 40.23 -4.66 20.46
C PRO A 789 41.71 -4.38 20.13
N TYR A 790 42.10 -3.10 20.09
CA TYR A 790 43.45 -2.65 19.72
C TYR A 790 44.30 -2.27 20.93
N LEU A 791 43.71 -2.22 22.12
CA LEU A 791 44.40 -1.98 23.37
C LEU A 791 45.16 -3.23 23.84
N ASN A 792 46.31 -3.02 24.46
CA ASN A 792 46.99 -4.08 25.19
C ASN A 792 46.15 -4.52 26.40
N LYS A 793 46.40 -5.73 26.95
CA LYS A 793 45.58 -6.30 28.03
C LYS A 793 45.49 -5.39 29.26
N LYS A 794 46.55 -4.65 29.57
CA LYS A 794 46.62 -3.74 30.72
C LYS A 794 45.73 -2.51 30.51
N SER A 795 45.80 -1.87 29.33
CA SER A 795 44.93 -0.74 28.99
C SER A 795 43.46 -1.17 28.89
N GLN A 796 43.18 -2.41 28.45
CA GLN A 796 41.81 -2.96 28.48
C GLN A 796 41.27 -3.07 29.91
N LEU A 797 42.09 -3.54 30.85
CA LEU A 797 41.69 -3.65 32.27
C LEU A 797 41.50 -2.27 32.91
N GLN A 798 42.36 -1.30 32.58
CA GLN A 798 42.18 0.09 33.01
C GLN A 798 40.88 0.66 32.51
N LEU A 799 40.62 0.51 31.21
CA LEU A 799 39.39 0.99 30.58
C LEU A 799 38.16 0.42 31.30
N GLU A 800 38.15 -0.89 31.52
CA GLU A 800 37.09 -1.56 32.26
C GLU A 800 36.95 -1.02 33.70
N ALA A 801 38.05 -0.85 34.43
CA ALA A 801 38.04 -0.35 35.80
C ALA A 801 37.49 1.09 35.91
N ILE A 802 37.76 1.95 34.92
CA ILE A 802 37.20 3.31 34.85
C ILE A 802 35.68 3.24 34.72
N TYR A 803 35.13 2.31 33.95
CA TYR A 803 33.67 2.24 33.72
C TYR A 803 32.89 1.53 34.82
N GLN A 804 33.46 0.47 35.39
CA GLN A 804 32.86 -0.27 36.50
C GLN A 804 32.55 0.64 37.69
N ALA A 805 33.35 1.69 37.90
CA ALA A 805 33.14 2.67 38.96
C ALA A 805 31.91 3.60 38.75
N TRP A 806 31.34 3.65 37.54
CA TRP A 806 30.35 4.66 37.16
C TRP A 806 29.04 4.12 36.59
N ILE A 807 29.07 2.93 35.98
CA ILE A 807 27.98 2.45 35.12
C ILE A 807 27.23 1.23 35.70
N GLN A 808 27.83 0.50 36.66
CA GLN A 808 27.14 -0.51 37.48
C GLN A 808 26.50 0.13 38.72
#